data_AF-A0A671UY26-F1
#
_entry.id   AF-A0A671UY26-F1
#
_cell.length_a   1.000
_cell.length_b   1.000
_cell.length_c   1.000
_cell.angle_alpha   90.00
_cell.angle_beta   90.00
_cell.angle_gamma   90.00
#
_symmetry.space_group_name_H-M   'P 1'
#
loop_
_entity.id
_entity.type
_entity.pdbx_description
1 polymer ?
#
loop_
_entity_poly.entity_id
_entity_poly.type
_entity_poly.pdbx_seq_one_letter_code
_entity_poly.pdbx_strand_id
1 'polypeptide(L)'
;MMSQRRGIHLDQSELLCTKGCGFYGNTAWQGLCSKCWREENQRERQKQIQEDQALAERLQREEEEAYASRHQKAQSQSTITPFSKFEERKTKEKSSKVHTVTKFFTPSSKTPPKKDASPFDAQASPSPSSSASRHSSVDSDHATREFIDFLKPLKSGREIFKQCRAFTESMVYKRDMGSDELAECVQDFYQNLSDRLHTQFKGSSDHVESVMDEVEKYMMTRLYKEVFCPETTDDEKKDLAIQKRIRALHWVTIEMLCVPVDEEIPEVSDSVVKAITDVIEMDSKRVPKDKLGCITRCSKHIFNAIKVSKKEAASADDFLPTLIYIVLKANPPRLQSNIQYITRFCNPSRLMTGEDGYYFTNLCCAVAFIEKLDGQSLNLSSEEFELYMSGQASPHWPQATGASSCSPGSAALNQVHKRLDMLTGLGERQEQVMEKARQLENDLIDWTDEVEQKEYKNFHQSLLPTNRAAKMNTVISLLVLSTLPLLVVPQATSVDSVKAVVEIVSGDPRIFSGESVRLKCSISDVRSTWDYLWFRGSERLPPRGEHLLLWRTHIKQSGNYYCQGVRDSAVGDIHTSKSLPVEINVDGGWAILQVPPTLSLVGDTLVVTCRVRGTPQLHEVILYKDGVEVRRQKGLHPHFSLTDVTVADQGMYSCRASWDIARRTYSVISADTLLQVAEVLSEPVLEIVTVGDLIPANMMRLTCRHQYNAPAPKPPVHYYFFRNNIKLGIATSENHDLVKRTPGQYTCKVRVPMLGLVRWSGPKSFGQVTEPQVKKPPVHPRDPWTRALPISGDMPEGFW
;
A
#
# COMPACT_ATOMS: atom_id res chain seq x y z
N MET A 1 16.67 51.13 -6.14
CA MET A 1 17.41 50.22 -5.24
C MET A 1 17.15 48.80 -5.73
N MET A 2 18.19 48.16 -6.29
CA MET A 2 18.09 46.84 -6.92
C MET A 2 17.95 45.77 -5.83
N SER A 3 16.82 45.05 -5.83
CA SER A 3 16.61 43.89 -4.97
C SER A 3 17.49 42.76 -5.47
N GLN A 4 18.49 42.40 -4.68
CA GLN A 4 19.44 41.34 -4.94
C GLN A 4 18.68 40.00 -4.84
N ARG A 5 18.31 39.42 -5.99
CA ARG A 5 17.76 38.05 -6.05
C ARG A 5 18.81 37.09 -5.50
N ARG A 6 18.52 36.47 -4.36
CA ARG A 6 19.35 35.43 -3.73
C ARG A 6 18.88 34.08 -4.28
N GLY A 7 19.53 33.62 -5.34
CA GLY A 7 19.26 32.33 -5.99
C GLY A 7 19.99 31.17 -5.32
N ILE A 8 19.60 29.96 -5.70
CA ILE A 8 20.26 28.69 -5.37
C ILE A 8 21.71 28.76 -5.89
N HIS A 9 22.70 28.56 -5.02
CA HIS A 9 24.10 28.49 -5.44
C HIS A 9 24.45 27.07 -5.89
N LEU A 10 24.11 26.75 -7.14
CA LEU A 10 24.78 25.67 -7.88
C LEU A 10 26.06 26.24 -8.47
N ASP A 11 27.22 25.68 -8.13
CA ASP A 11 28.45 26.06 -8.82
C ASP A 11 28.30 25.69 -10.30
N GLN A 12 28.26 26.70 -11.17
CA GLN A 12 28.08 26.52 -12.62
C GLN A 12 29.14 25.58 -13.20
N SER A 13 30.31 25.49 -12.55
CA SER A 13 31.41 24.63 -12.97
C SER A 13 31.05 23.13 -12.94
N GLU A 14 30.19 22.69 -12.02
CA GLU A 14 29.83 21.27 -11.83
C GLU A 14 28.73 20.79 -12.78
N LEU A 15 27.90 21.71 -13.31
CA LEU A 15 26.84 21.40 -14.26
C LEU A 15 27.32 21.45 -15.71
N LEU A 16 28.44 22.12 -15.97
CA LEU A 16 29.00 22.26 -17.30
C LEU A 16 29.63 20.95 -17.76
N CYS A 17 29.56 20.72 -19.06
CA CYS A 17 30.20 19.61 -19.72
C CYS A 17 31.68 19.55 -19.33
N THR A 18 32.15 18.38 -18.91
CA THR A 18 33.54 18.13 -18.48
C THR A 18 34.58 18.51 -19.54
N LYS A 19 34.20 18.56 -20.82
CA LYS A 19 35.01 19.07 -21.94
C LYS A 19 35.06 20.60 -22.09
N GLY A 20 34.42 21.36 -21.21
CA GLY A 20 34.48 22.83 -21.20
C GLY A 20 33.82 23.51 -22.42
N CYS A 21 32.87 22.84 -23.10
CA CYS A 21 32.27 23.34 -24.34
C CYS A 21 31.14 24.38 -24.13
N GLY A 22 30.89 24.80 -22.89
CA GLY A 22 29.85 25.78 -22.55
C GLY A 22 28.42 25.26 -22.50
N PHE A 23 28.20 23.96 -22.73
CA PHE A 23 26.90 23.28 -22.61
C PHE A 23 26.83 22.45 -21.32
N TYR A 24 25.63 22.23 -20.79
CA TYR A 24 25.44 21.42 -19.58
C TYR A 24 25.65 19.92 -19.84
N GLY A 25 26.36 19.26 -18.93
CA GLY A 25 26.58 17.83 -18.90
C GLY A 25 25.63 17.12 -17.93
N ASN A 26 25.51 15.80 -18.05
CA ASN A 26 24.75 15.01 -17.07
C ASN A 26 25.53 13.77 -16.63
N THR A 27 25.17 13.22 -15.47
CA THR A 27 25.85 12.07 -14.88
C THR A 27 25.66 10.77 -15.66
N ALA A 28 24.53 10.62 -16.37
CA ALA A 28 24.28 9.45 -17.24
C ALA A 28 25.25 9.40 -18.44
N TRP A 29 25.78 10.56 -18.85
CA TRP A 29 26.82 10.72 -19.86
C TRP A 29 28.17 11.12 -19.24
N GLN A 30 28.43 10.70 -18.00
CA GLN A 30 29.72 10.92 -17.31
C GLN A 30 30.14 12.40 -17.22
N GLY A 31 29.17 13.31 -17.09
CA GLY A 31 29.38 14.75 -17.03
C GLY A 31 29.58 15.41 -18.40
N LEU A 32 29.40 14.69 -19.52
CA LEU A 32 29.48 15.26 -20.87
C LEU A 32 28.10 15.79 -21.32
N CYS A 33 28.10 16.84 -22.14
CA CYS A 33 26.87 17.29 -22.83
C CYS A 33 26.51 16.33 -23.96
N SER A 34 25.27 16.42 -24.46
CA SER A 34 24.75 15.58 -25.54
C SER A 34 25.64 15.56 -26.79
N LYS A 35 26.25 16.69 -27.14
CA LYS A 35 27.15 16.81 -28.30
C LYS A 35 28.50 16.14 -28.04
N CYS A 36 29.14 16.45 -26.92
CA CYS A 36 30.44 15.89 -26.56
C CYS A 36 30.36 14.38 -26.28
N TRP A 37 29.27 13.93 -25.66
CA TRP A 37 28.97 12.52 -25.46
C TRP A 37 28.82 11.79 -26.81
N ARG A 38 28.12 12.40 -27.77
CA ARG A 38 27.97 11.83 -29.13
C ARG A 38 29.31 11.63 -29.81
N GLU A 39 30.19 12.63 -29.77
CA GLU A 39 31.51 12.56 -30.40
C GLU A 39 32.43 11.54 -29.70
N GLU A 40 32.39 11.46 -28.37
CA GLU A 40 33.17 10.49 -27.59
C GLU A 40 32.69 9.06 -27.83
N ASN A 41 31.38 8.83 -27.73
CA ASN A 41 30.78 7.52 -27.86
C ASN A 41 30.89 7.00 -29.31
N GLN A 42 30.85 7.87 -30.32
CA GLN A 42 31.16 7.50 -31.70
C GLN A 42 32.63 7.10 -31.89
N ARG A 43 33.57 7.83 -31.27
CA ARG A 43 35.00 7.50 -31.34
C ARG A 43 35.33 6.21 -30.59
N GLU A 44 34.79 6.01 -29.39
CA GLU A 44 34.99 4.80 -28.60
C GLU A 44 34.43 3.59 -29.35
N ARG A 45 33.22 3.72 -29.91
CA ARG A 45 32.60 2.67 -30.73
C ARG A 45 33.41 2.37 -31.99
N GLN A 46 33.95 3.39 -32.68
CA GLN A 46 34.84 3.18 -33.84
C GLN A 46 36.16 2.51 -33.46
N LYS A 47 36.74 2.87 -32.32
CA LYS A 47 37.97 2.26 -31.80
C LYS A 47 37.73 0.81 -31.41
N GLN A 48 36.63 0.51 -30.74
CA GLN A 48 36.23 -0.84 -30.36
C GLN A 48 35.97 -1.71 -31.61
N ILE A 49 35.31 -1.16 -32.64
CA ILE A 49 35.14 -1.84 -33.93
C ILE A 49 36.50 -2.14 -34.59
N GLN A 50 37.45 -1.20 -34.55
CA GLN A 50 38.81 -1.43 -35.09
C GLN A 50 39.59 -2.47 -34.29
N GLU A 51 39.48 -2.48 -32.97
CA GLU A 51 40.12 -3.47 -32.10
C GLU A 51 39.52 -4.86 -32.31
N ASP A 52 38.19 -4.96 -32.43
CA ASP A 52 37.49 -6.22 -32.71
C ASP A 52 37.83 -6.75 -34.12
N GLN A 53 37.96 -5.87 -35.12
CA GLN A 53 38.43 -6.24 -36.46
C GLN A 53 39.87 -6.76 -36.44
N ALA A 54 40.77 -6.06 -35.74
CA ALA A 54 42.16 -6.48 -35.61
C ALA A 54 42.30 -7.81 -34.85
N LEU A 55 41.46 -8.03 -33.84
CA LEU A 55 41.42 -9.29 -33.09
C LEU A 55 40.89 -10.43 -33.96
N ALA A 56 39.83 -10.19 -34.74
CA ALA A 56 39.28 -11.18 -35.67
C ALA A 56 40.31 -11.58 -36.73
N GLU A 57 41.05 -10.63 -37.30
CA GLU A 57 42.13 -10.92 -38.26
C GLU A 57 43.28 -11.72 -37.65
N ARG A 58 43.61 -11.49 -36.36
CA ARG A 58 44.63 -12.27 -35.65
C ARG A 58 44.16 -13.70 -35.41
N LEU A 59 42.93 -13.88 -34.94
CA LEU A 59 42.35 -15.21 -34.71
C LEU A 59 42.23 -15.99 -36.01
N GLN A 60 41.89 -15.32 -37.11
CA GLN A 60 41.80 -15.96 -38.42
C GLN A 60 43.19 -16.39 -38.94
N ARG A 61 44.24 -15.59 -38.71
CA ARG A 61 45.62 -16.00 -39.00
C ARG A 61 46.08 -17.18 -38.15
N GLU A 62 45.78 -17.18 -36.85
CA GLU A 62 46.09 -18.30 -35.97
C GLU A 62 45.32 -19.59 -36.38
N GLU A 63 44.08 -19.46 -36.83
CA GLU A 63 43.28 -20.59 -37.32
C GLU A 63 43.81 -21.14 -38.66
N GLU A 64 44.25 -20.27 -39.57
CA GLU A 64 44.90 -20.66 -40.84
C GLU A 64 46.27 -21.33 -40.61
N GLU A 65 47.07 -20.84 -39.66
CA GLU A 65 48.33 -21.47 -39.24
C GLU A 65 48.10 -22.83 -38.54
N ALA A 66 47.05 -22.92 -37.71
CA ALA A 66 46.63 -24.18 -37.09
C ALA A 66 46.11 -25.18 -38.12
N TYR A 67 45.44 -24.72 -39.18
CA TYR A 67 44.96 -25.57 -40.26
C TYR A 67 46.12 -26.06 -41.16
N ALA A 68 47.07 -25.18 -41.49
CA ALA A 68 48.26 -25.53 -42.26
C ALA A 68 49.16 -26.55 -41.52
N SER A 69 49.33 -26.39 -40.21
CA SER A 69 50.10 -27.34 -39.37
C SER A 69 49.40 -28.70 -39.19
N ARG A 70 48.05 -28.75 -39.25
CA ARG A 70 47.28 -29.99 -39.19
C ARG A 70 47.40 -30.81 -40.48
N HIS A 71 47.47 -30.15 -41.63
CA HIS A 71 47.60 -30.84 -42.91
C HIS A 71 49.00 -31.41 -43.18
N GLN A 72 50.05 -30.87 -42.56
CA GLN A 72 51.38 -31.48 -42.62
C GLN A 72 51.54 -32.74 -41.75
N LYS A 73 50.70 -32.95 -40.73
CA LYS A 73 50.75 -34.14 -39.84
C LYS A 73 49.87 -35.31 -40.26
N ALA A 74 49.01 -35.16 -41.28
CA ALA A 74 48.05 -36.18 -41.68
C ALA A 74 48.55 -37.14 -42.80
N GLN A 75 49.83 -37.08 -43.18
CA GLN A 75 50.41 -37.93 -44.23
C GLN A 75 51.39 -39.02 -43.73
N SER A 76 51.50 -39.26 -42.42
CA SER A 76 52.30 -40.38 -41.90
C SER A 76 51.54 -41.28 -40.92
N GLN A 77 51.25 -42.48 -41.46
CA GLN A 77 51.11 -43.80 -40.80
C GLN A 77 49.82 -44.22 -40.07
N SER A 78 49.23 -45.24 -40.69
CA SER A 78 48.37 -46.29 -40.17
C SER A 78 49.03 -47.17 -39.08
N THR A 79 48.29 -47.60 -38.05
CA THR A 79 48.01 -49.02 -37.65
C THR A 79 47.55 -49.19 -36.17
N ILE A 80 46.41 -49.91 -36.01
CA ILE A 80 46.05 -50.93 -34.98
C ILE A 80 45.77 -50.52 -33.49
N THR A 81 44.68 -51.13 -32.96
CA THR A 81 43.90 -51.06 -31.68
C THR A 81 44.49 -51.85 -30.47
N PRO A 82 43.82 -52.12 -29.28
CA PRO A 82 42.80 -51.46 -28.39
C PRO A 82 43.04 -51.62 -26.81
N PHE A 83 42.05 -51.18 -25.98
CA PHE A 83 41.78 -51.41 -24.50
C PHE A 83 42.52 -50.51 -23.46
N SER A 84 41.96 -49.98 -22.36
CA SER A 84 40.81 -50.27 -21.45
C SER A 84 40.33 -48.96 -20.76
N LYS A 85 39.04 -48.65 -20.59
CA LYS A 85 38.03 -49.02 -19.56
C LYS A 85 38.33 -48.57 -18.11
N PHE A 86 37.80 -47.41 -17.70
CA PHE A 86 37.35 -47.12 -16.32
C PHE A 86 36.29 -45.98 -16.31
N GLU A 87 35.05 -46.33 -15.95
CA GLU A 87 33.93 -45.45 -15.59
C GLU A 87 34.15 -44.91 -14.17
N GLU A 88 34.15 -43.60 -13.94
CA GLU A 88 32.99 -42.71 -13.73
C GLU A 88 32.82 -42.38 -12.23
N ARG A 89 33.18 -41.14 -11.84
CA ARG A 89 32.47 -40.36 -10.81
C ARG A 89 32.94 -38.91 -10.76
N LYS A 90 31.94 -38.04 -10.62
CA LYS A 90 31.91 -36.62 -10.21
C LYS A 90 32.03 -35.51 -11.27
N THR A 91 31.08 -34.58 -11.10
CA THR A 91 31.11 -33.13 -11.36
C THR A 91 31.11 -32.67 -12.81
N LYS A 92 29.94 -32.22 -13.28
CA LYS A 92 29.80 -31.37 -14.49
C LYS A 92 29.12 -30.06 -14.12
N GLU A 93 29.96 -29.14 -13.70
CA GLU A 93 29.90 -27.73 -14.09
C GLU A 93 29.95 -27.68 -15.63
N LYS A 94 29.01 -26.99 -16.28
CA LYS A 94 29.04 -26.76 -17.73
C LYS A 94 28.90 -25.26 -18.00
N SER A 95 30.04 -24.65 -18.30
CA SER A 95 30.14 -23.43 -19.09
C SER A 95 29.67 -23.73 -20.53
N SER A 96 28.65 -23.01 -20.98
CA SER A 96 28.14 -23.09 -22.35
C SER A 96 29.02 -22.26 -23.29
N LYS A 97 29.61 -22.92 -24.28
CA LYS A 97 30.21 -22.30 -25.47
C LYS A 97 29.13 -21.56 -26.27
N VAL A 98 29.44 -20.32 -26.60
CA VAL A 98 28.70 -19.42 -27.50
C VAL A 98 28.80 -19.94 -28.94
N HIS A 99 27.65 -20.11 -29.60
CA HIS A 99 27.58 -20.26 -31.06
C HIS A 99 27.13 -18.92 -31.66
N THR A 100 28.05 -18.30 -32.41
CA THR A 100 27.84 -17.11 -33.24
C THR A 100 26.84 -17.43 -34.35
N VAL A 101 25.71 -16.71 -34.38
CA VAL A 101 24.69 -16.85 -35.43
C VAL A 101 24.79 -15.65 -36.38
N THR A 102 25.51 -15.83 -37.49
CA THR A 102 25.39 -14.99 -38.68
C THR A 102 25.12 -15.89 -39.88
N LYS A 103 23.84 -15.97 -40.28
CA LYS A 103 23.36 -16.30 -41.64
C LYS A 103 21.84 -16.53 -41.63
N PHE A 104 21.04 -15.48 -41.80
CA PHE A 104 19.71 -15.61 -42.39
C PHE A 104 19.38 -14.34 -43.19
N PHE A 105 18.60 -14.50 -44.28
CA PHE A 105 18.23 -13.56 -45.36
C PHE A 105 19.23 -13.53 -46.52
N THR A 106 19.01 -14.23 -47.65
CA THR A 106 18.18 -13.76 -48.79
C THR A 106 17.73 -14.91 -49.75
N PRO A 107 16.97 -14.72 -50.88
CA PRO A 107 15.65 -15.35 -51.07
C PRO A 107 15.47 -16.28 -52.31
N SER A 108 14.27 -16.89 -52.42
CA SER A 108 13.45 -17.09 -53.64
C SER A 108 13.21 -18.51 -54.20
N SER A 109 11.91 -18.89 -54.23
CA SER A 109 11.13 -19.48 -55.34
C SER A 109 11.29 -20.95 -55.82
N LYS A 110 10.10 -21.49 -56.18
CA LYS A 110 9.72 -22.58 -57.12
C LYS A 110 9.47 -24.00 -56.57
N THR A 111 8.19 -24.40 -56.62
CA THR A 111 7.65 -25.78 -56.78
C THR A 111 7.79 -26.22 -58.27
N PRO A 112 7.75 -27.53 -58.69
CA PRO A 112 6.65 -28.54 -58.54
C PRO A 112 7.13 -30.04 -58.58
N PRO A 113 6.38 -31.10 -58.99
CA PRO A 113 4.95 -31.49 -58.87
C PRO A 113 4.68 -32.90 -58.23
N LYS A 114 3.40 -33.27 -58.09
CA LYS A 114 2.79 -34.54 -57.58
C LYS A 114 2.67 -35.68 -58.62
N LYS A 115 2.46 -36.93 -58.16
CA LYS A 115 1.70 -38.08 -58.76
C LYS A 115 1.36 -39.10 -57.64
N ASP A 116 0.10 -39.34 -57.24
CA ASP A 116 -0.95 -40.31 -57.72
C ASP A 116 -0.63 -41.80 -57.37
N ALA A 117 -1.48 -42.71 -56.84
CA ALA A 117 -2.89 -42.72 -56.38
C ALA A 117 -3.29 -44.06 -55.64
N SER A 118 -4.19 -44.00 -54.62
CA SER A 118 -5.37 -44.87 -54.28
C SER A 118 -5.26 -46.35 -53.77
N PRO A 119 -6.35 -47.02 -53.25
CA PRO A 119 -7.40 -46.65 -52.26
C PRO A 119 -7.81 -47.80 -51.25
N PHE A 120 -8.85 -47.55 -50.41
CA PHE A 120 -9.59 -48.39 -49.40
C PHE A 120 -9.12 -48.22 -47.92
N ASP A 121 -9.95 -47.98 -46.88
CA ASP A 121 -11.41 -47.92 -46.72
C ASP A 121 -11.81 -47.09 -45.46
N ALA A 122 -13.12 -46.82 -45.34
CA ALA A 122 -13.81 -45.80 -44.53
C ALA A 122 -13.81 -45.90 -42.98
N GLN A 123 -14.06 -44.73 -42.35
CA GLN A 123 -14.73 -44.45 -41.05
C GLN A 123 -13.89 -43.94 -39.86
N ALA A 124 -13.81 -42.61 -39.69
CA ALA A 124 -14.16 -41.86 -38.47
C ALA A 124 -13.94 -40.35 -38.65
N SER A 125 -14.86 -39.55 -38.10
CA SER A 125 -14.99 -38.09 -38.14
C SER A 125 -13.82 -37.30 -37.50
N PRO A 126 -13.57 -36.03 -37.90
CA PRO A 126 -12.31 -35.34 -37.65
C PRO A 126 -12.24 -34.66 -36.27
N SER A 127 -11.24 -35.07 -35.49
CA SER A 127 -10.61 -34.27 -34.45
C SER A 127 -9.74 -33.16 -35.08
N PRO A 128 -9.81 -31.89 -34.63
CA PRO A 128 -8.82 -30.90 -35.02
C PRO A 128 -7.53 -31.13 -34.21
N SER A 129 -6.50 -31.49 -34.95
CA SER A 129 -5.10 -31.51 -34.55
C SER A 129 -4.64 -30.15 -34.01
N SER A 130 -3.90 -30.22 -32.89
CA SER A 130 -2.74 -29.39 -32.55
C SER A 130 -2.76 -27.91 -32.97
N SER A 131 -3.06 -27.03 -32.03
CA SER A 131 -2.48 -25.69 -32.00
C SER A 131 -2.15 -25.30 -30.57
N ALA A 132 -0.89 -25.51 -30.22
CA ALA A 132 -0.23 -24.73 -29.19
C ALA A 132 -0.23 -23.26 -29.64
N SER A 133 -1.22 -22.49 -29.19
CA SER A 133 -1.16 -21.03 -29.22
C SER A 133 -1.67 -20.50 -27.90
N ARG A 134 -0.70 -20.16 -27.05
CA ARG A 134 -0.69 -19.17 -25.96
C ARG A 134 -1.98 -18.35 -25.85
N HIS A 135 -2.57 -18.30 -24.66
CA HIS A 135 -3.58 -17.29 -24.31
C HIS A 135 -2.92 -15.90 -24.43
N SER A 136 -3.20 -15.20 -25.52
CA SER A 136 -2.94 -13.77 -25.66
C SER A 136 -3.86 -12.98 -24.72
N SER A 137 -3.36 -11.89 -24.13
CA SER A 137 -4.23 -10.96 -23.40
C SER A 137 -5.18 -10.28 -24.39
N VAL A 138 -6.39 -9.93 -23.95
CA VAL A 138 -7.39 -9.20 -24.77
C VAL A 138 -6.78 -7.94 -25.40
N ASP A 139 -5.93 -7.24 -24.66
CA ASP A 139 -5.21 -6.05 -25.14
C ASP A 139 -4.17 -6.39 -26.22
N SER A 140 -3.48 -7.54 -26.11
CA SER A 140 -2.54 -8.00 -27.13
C SER A 140 -3.25 -8.45 -28.42
N ASP A 141 -4.46 -9.02 -28.30
CA ASP A 141 -5.29 -9.37 -29.47
C ASP A 141 -5.88 -8.13 -30.14
N HIS A 142 -6.23 -7.11 -29.35
CA HIS A 142 -6.64 -5.81 -29.86
C HIS A 142 -5.48 -5.12 -30.61
N ALA A 143 -4.32 -4.99 -29.99
CA ALA A 143 -3.14 -4.39 -30.62
C ALA A 143 -2.69 -5.15 -31.87
N THR A 144 -2.82 -6.49 -31.89
CA THR A 144 -2.51 -7.30 -33.09
C THR A 144 -3.48 -6.99 -34.23
N ARG A 145 -4.78 -6.83 -33.95
CA ARG A 145 -5.78 -6.49 -34.98
C ARG A 145 -5.55 -5.08 -35.53
N GLU A 146 -5.39 -4.08 -34.66
CA GLU A 146 -5.10 -2.70 -35.08
C GLU A 146 -3.82 -2.63 -35.92
N PHE A 147 -2.77 -3.32 -35.51
CA PHE A 147 -1.50 -3.35 -36.23
C PHE A 147 -1.64 -4.00 -37.62
N ILE A 148 -2.36 -5.13 -37.72
CA ILE A 148 -2.63 -5.76 -39.02
C ILE A 148 -3.45 -4.82 -39.90
N ASP A 149 -4.48 -4.17 -39.35
CA ASP A 149 -5.35 -3.25 -40.09
C ASP A 149 -4.57 -2.04 -40.61
N PHE A 150 -3.68 -1.46 -39.79
CA PHE A 150 -2.77 -0.39 -40.20
C PHE A 150 -1.79 -0.81 -41.31
N LEU A 151 -1.30 -2.06 -41.27
CA LEU A 151 -0.34 -2.56 -42.25
C LEU A 151 -0.99 -3.03 -43.57
N LYS A 152 -2.32 -3.23 -43.64
CA LYS A 152 -3.04 -3.68 -44.85
C LYS A 152 -2.81 -2.79 -46.09
N PRO A 153 -2.79 -1.44 -46.00
CA PRO A 153 -2.55 -0.57 -47.14
C PRO A 153 -1.10 -0.57 -47.63
N LEU A 154 -0.15 -1.05 -46.81
CA LEU A 154 1.27 -1.02 -47.12
C LEU A 154 1.70 -2.25 -47.91
N LYS A 155 2.39 -2.03 -49.04
CA LYS A 155 2.90 -3.12 -49.91
C LYS A 155 3.83 -4.10 -49.16
N SER A 156 4.58 -3.61 -48.18
CA SER A 156 5.48 -4.41 -47.32
C SER A 156 4.86 -4.83 -45.99
N GLY A 157 3.58 -4.51 -45.73
CA GLY A 157 2.96 -4.69 -44.42
C GLY A 157 2.97 -6.13 -43.90
N ARG A 158 2.77 -7.12 -44.78
CA ARG A 158 2.83 -8.55 -44.40
C ARG A 158 4.21 -8.99 -43.92
N GLU A 159 5.27 -8.48 -44.54
CA GLU A 159 6.64 -8.82 -44.18
C GLU A 159 7.04 -8.15 -42.86
N ILE A 160 6.66 -6.88 -42.67
CA ILE A 160 6.85 -6.15 -41.40
C ILE A 160 6.15 -6.89 -40.25
N PHE A 161 4.87 -7.25 -40.42
CA PHE A 161 4.13 -8.00 -39.42
C PHE A 161 4.80 -9.34 -39.06
N LYS A 162 5.25 -10.09 -40.08
CA LYS A 162 5.93 -11.38 -39.87
C LYS A 162 7.22 -11.22 -39.06
N GLN A 163 8.01 -10.19 -39.35
CA GLN A 163 9.25 -9.91 -38.64
C GLN A 163 9.00 -9.46 -37.20
N CYS A 164 8.08 -8.51 -36.98
CA CYS A 164 7.70 -8.07 -35.63
C CYS A 164 7.18 -9.24 -34.80
N ARG A 165 6.32 -10.09 -35.37
CA ARG A 165 5.81 -11.28 -34.69
C ARG A 165 6.92 -12.27 -34.34
N ALA A 166 7.80 -12.59 -35.28
CA ALA A 166 8.91 -13.51 -35.05
C ALA A 166 9.86 -12.97 -33.95
N PHE A 167 10.14 -11.66 -33.97
CA PHE A 167 10.95 -11.01 -32.95
C PHE A 167 10.28 -11.09 -31.56
N THR A 168 9.01 -10.68 -31.44
CA THR A 168 8.28 -10.77 -30.16
C THR A 168 8.20 -12.21 -29.64
N GLU A 169 8.00 -13.20 -30.52
CA GLU A 169 8.00 -14.61 -30.13
C GLU A 169 9.39 -15.08 -29.67
N SER A 170 10.46 -14.62 -30.31
CA SER A 170 11.86 -14.91 -29.91
C SER A 170 12.24 -14.29 -28.57
N MET A 171 11.74 -13.09 -28.25
CA MET A 171 12.06 -12.40 -27.00
C MET A 171 11.54 -13.16 -25.77
N VAL A 172 10.43 -13.88 -25.90
CA VAL A 172 9.90 -14.74 -24.81
C VAL A 172 10.88 -15.86 -24.44
N TYR A 173 11.66 -16.38 -25.40
CA TYR A 173 12.66 -17.41 -25.14
C TYR A 173 13.99 -16.87 -24.61
N LYS A 174 14.17 -15.54 -24.67
CA LYS A 174 15.36 -14.83 -24.18
C LYS A 174 15.14 -14.18 -22.80
N ARG A 175 14.02 -14.46 -22.15
CA ARG A 175 13.60 -13.84 -20.88
C ARG A 175 14.59 -13.99 -19.71
N ASP A 176 15.47 -14.98 -19.77
CA ASP A 176 16.49 -15.23 -18.74
C ASP A 176 17.75 -14.35 -18.94
N MET A 177 17.81 -13.57 -20.01
CA MET A 177 18.88 -12.60 -20.29
C MET A 177 18.73 -11.33 -19.42
N GLY A 178 19.82 -10.60 -19.22
CA GLY A 178 19.81 -9.35 -18.47
C GLY A 178 18.91 -8.28 -19.11
N SER A 179 18.33 -7.37 -18.31
CA SER A 179 17.45 -6.31 -18.84
C SER A 179 18.11 -5.41 -19.87
N ASP A 180 19.43 -5.18 -19.76
CA ASP A 180 20.18 -4.34 -20.70
C ASP A 180 20.41 -5.08 -22.03
N GLU A 181 20.71 -6.38 -22.00
CA GLU A 181 20.86 -7.20 -23.21
C GLU A 181 19.51 -7.33 -23.97
N LEU A 182 18.41 -7.41 -23.23
CA LEU A 182 17.06 -7.39 -23.81
C LEU A 182 16.75 -6.03 -24.44
N ALA A 183 17.18 -4.93 -23.81
CA ALA A 183 17.06 -3.59 -24.37
C ALA A 183 17.86 -3.47 -25.67
N GLU A 184 19.12 -3.90 -25.69
CA GLU A 184 19.96 -3.94 -26.89
C GLU A 184 19.30 -4.72 -28.04
N CYS A 185 18.74 -5.89 -27.77
CA CYS A 185 18.01 -6.67 -28.77
C CYS A 185 16.84 -5.89 -29.39
N VAL A 186 16.09 -5.13 -28.58
CA VAL A 186 14.96 -4.30 -29.04
C VAL A 186 15.47 -3.11 -29.85
N GLN A 187 16.52 -2.44 -29.37
CA GLN A 187 17.09 -1.27 -30.03
C GLN A 187 17.71 -1.64 -31.39
N ASP A 188 18.42 -2.76 -31.47
CA ASP A 188 18.93 -3.29 -32.73
C ASP A 188 17.79 -3.63 -33.69
N PHE A 189 16.70 -4.20 -33.20
CA PHE A 189 15.53 -4.46 -34.05
C PHE A 189 14.92 -3.16 -34.60
N TYR A 190 14.79 -2.12 -33.77
CA TYR A 190 14.30 -0.82 -34.23
C TYR A 190 15.20 -0.19 -35.29
N GLN A 191 16.52 -0.21 -35.07
CA GLN A 191 17.48 0.36 -36.01
C GLN A 191 17.44 -0.39 -37.35
N ASN A 192 17.52 -1.72 -37.32
CA ASN A 192 17.49 -2.56 -38.52
C ASN A 192 16.18 -2.42 -39.31
N LEU A 193 15.04 -2.29 -38.62
CA LEU A 193 13.76 -2.09 -39.28
C LEU A 193 13.67 -0.68 -39.87
N SER A 194 14.06 0.35 -39.11
CA SER A 194 14.08 1.74 -39.56
C SER A 194 14.92 1.93 -40.82
N ASP A 195 16.14 1.40 -40.86
CA ASP A 195 17.05 1.53 -42.03
C ASP A 195 16.46 0.88 -43.29
N ARG A 196 15.81 -0.28 -43.11
CA ARG A 196 15.10 -0.95 -44.21
C ARG A 196 13.89 -0.16 -44.68
N LEU A 197 13.11 0.43 -43.78
CA LEU A 197 11.95 1.25 -44.15
C LEU A 197 12.39 2.53 -44.87
N HIS A 198 13.45 3.20 -44.43
CA HIS A 198 14.03 4.36 -45.13
C HIS A 198 14.44 4.02 -46.57
N THR A 199 15.02 2.83 -46.77
CA THR A 199 15.40 2.33 -48.10
C THR A 199 14.17 2.04 -48.97
N GLN A 200 13.09 1.50 -48.39
CA GLN A 200 11.85 1.15 -49.13
C GLN A 200 10.97 2.36 -49.46
N PHE A 201 10.90 3.35 -48.58
CA PHE A 201 10.06 4.54 -48.73
C PHE A 201 10.78 5.73 -49.36
N LYS A 202 11.95 5.52 -50.00
CA LYS A 202 12.75 6.55 -50.67
C LYS A 202 13.02 7.78 -49.78
N GLY A 203 13.22 7.57 -48.47
CA GLY A 203 13.52 8.65 -47.52
C GLY A 203 12.34 9.50 -47.04
N SER A 204 11.08 9.09 -47.22
CA SER A 204 9.94 9.78 -46.57
C SER A 204 9.95 9.53 -45.05
N SER A 205 10.55 10.45 -44.28
CA SER A 205 10.72 10.36 -42.82
C SER A 205 9.39 10.15 -42.08
N ASP A 206 8.37 10.95 -42.41
CA ASP A 206 7.08 10.95 -41.72
C ASP A 206 6.35 9.58 -41.80
N HIS A 207 6.43 8.91 -42.94
CA HIS A 207 5.84 7.58 -43.11
C HIS A 207 6.62 6.52 -42.35
N VAL A 208 7.96 6.65 -42.27
CA VAL A 208 8.78 5.72 -41.49
C VAL A 208 8.50 5.89 -40.00
N GLU A 209 8.43 7.13 -39.50
CA GLU A 209 8.09 7.44 -38.11
C GLU A 209 6.72 6.88 -37.73
N SER A 210 5.69 7.09 -38.57
CA SER A 210 4.35 6.55 -38.32
C SER A 210 4.32 5.02 -38.27
N VAL A 211 5.09 4.34 -39.12
CA VAL A 211 5.17 2.87 -39.09
C VAL A 211 5.94 2.39 -37.86
N MET A 212 7.04 3.07 -37.49
CA MET A 212 7.83 2.72 -36.32
C MET A 212 7.06 2.92 -35.01
N ASP A 213 6.17 3.92 -34.96
CA ASP A 213 5.27 4.13 -33.83
C ASP A 213 4.29 2.98 -33.64
N GLU A 214 3.70 2.47 -34.72
CA GLU A 214 2.80 1.31 -34.66
C GLU A 214 3.56 0.01 -34.36
N VAL A 215 4.82 -0.10 -34.79
CA VAL A 215 5.71 -1.21 -34.42
C VAL A 215 6.02 -1.18 -32.92
N GLU A 216 6.40 -0.03 -32.36
CA GLU A 216 6.62 0.14 -30.92
C GLU A 216 5.36 -0.22 -30.14
N LYS A 217 4.20 0.32 -30.55
CA LYS A 217 2.90 0.04 -29.92
C LYS A 217 2.60 -1.46 -29.88
N TYR A 218 2.76 -2.16 -31.01
CA TYR A 218 2.54 -3.61 -31.10
C TYR A 218 3.52 -4.40 -30.21
N MET A 219 4.83 -4.13 -30.33
CA MET A 219 5.86 -4.86 -29.62
C MET A 219 5.76 -4.66 -28.11
N MET A 220 5.66 -3.40 -27.67
CA MET A 220 5.66 -3.05 -26.26
C MET A 220 4.38 -3.48 -25.56
N THR A 221 3.22 -3.46 -26.23
CA THR A 221 1.99 -4.01 -25.65
C THR A 221 2.11 -5.51 -25.32
N ARG A 222 2.89 -6.26 -26.10
CA ARG A 222 3.08 -7.71 -25.90
C ARG A 222 4.21 -8.02 -24.92
N LEU A 223 5.29 -7.24 -24.95
CA LEU A 223 6.47 -7.46 -24.10
C LEU A 223 6.33 -6.82 -22.71
N TYR A 224 5.42 -5.86 -22.52
CA TYR A 224 5.29 -5.07 -21.28
C TYR A 224 5.34 -5.90 -19.98
N LYS A 225 4.64 -7.04 -19.93
CA LYS A 225 4.61 -7.90 -18.73
C LYS A 225 5.95 -8.52 -18.38
N GLU A 226 6.81 -8.72 -19.37
CA GLU A 226 8.12 -9.37 -19.19
C GLU A 226 9.23 -8.33 -18.99
N VAL A 227 9.10 -7.13 -19.57
CA VAL A 227 10.18 -6.12 -19.58
C VAL A 227 9.95 -4.92 -18.66
N PHE A 228 8.75 -4.72 -18.12
CA PHE A 228 8.47 -3.64 -17.18
C PHE A 228 8.68 -4.11 -15.73
N CYS A 229 9.55 -3.42 -14.98
CA CYS A 229 9.95 -3.76 -13.61
C CYS A 229 10.30 -5.27 -13.46
N PRO A 230 11.30 -5.78 -14.18
CA PRO A 230 11.69 -7.17 -14.08
C PRO A 230 12.32 -7.47 -12.72
N GLU A 231 11.95 -8.61 -12.12
CA GLU A 231 12.43 -9.08 -10.80
C GLU A 231 13.96 -9.23 -10.72
N THR A 232 14.64 -9.31 -11.86
CA THR A 232 16.09 -9.42 -11.97
C THR A 232 16.83 -8.10 -11.76
N THR A 233 16.12 -6.97 -11.75
CA THR A 233 16.70 -5.61 -11.62
C THR A 233 16.42 -4.99 -10.26
N ASP A 234 17.08 -3.86 -9.97
CA ASP A 234 16.84 -3.08 -8.76
C ASP A 234 15.74 -2.00 -8.93
N ASP A 235 14.97 -2.06 -10.02
CA ASP A 235 13.94 -1.08 -10.38
C ASP A 235 12.88 -0.93 -9.27
N GLU A 236 12.37 -2.04 -8.70
CA GLU A 236 11.40 -2.01 -7.60
C GLU A 236 11.99 -1.40 -6.31
N LYS A 237 13.27 -1.68 -6.02
CA LYS A 237 13.95 -1.12 -4.84
C LYS A 237 14.11 0.39 -4.99
N LYS A 238 14.47 0.85 -6.19
CA LYS A 238 14.58 2.27 -6.52
C LYS A 238 13.21 2.97 -6.47
N ASP A 239 12.15 2.31 -6.93
CA ASP A 239 10.77 2.81 -6.82
C ASP A 239 10.36 3.03 -5.35
N LEU A 240 10.62 2.06 -4.48
CA LEU A 240 10.33 2.18 -3.05
C LEU A 240 11.18 3.29 -2.38
N ALA A 241 12.45 3.42 -2.76
CA ALA A 241 13.34 4.44 -2.23
C ALA A 241 12.87 5.85 -2.61
N ILE A 242 12.58 6.11 -3.89
CA ILE A 242 12.11 7.42 -4.35
C ILE A 242 10.73 7.75 -3.80
N GLN A 243 9.83 6.77 -3.69
CA GLN A 243 8.49 7.00 -3.13
C GLN A 243 8.56 7.40 -1.64
N LYS A 244 9.40 6.73 -0.85
CA LYS A 244 9.65 7.09 0.55
C LYS A 244 10.30 8.48 0.66
N ARG A 245 11.25 8.77 -0.24
CA ARG A 245 11.93 10.06 -0.30
C ARG A 245 10.97 11.22 -0.59
N ILE A 246 10.13 11.10 -1.62
CA ILE A 246 9.10 12.11 -1.96
C ILE A 246 8.14 12.29 -0.78
N ARG A 247 7.70 11.18 -0.15
CA ARG A 247 6.82 11.24 1.03
C ARG A 247 7.45 12.00 2.19
N ALA A 248 8.75 11.85 2.44
CA ALA A 248 9.45 12.59 3.50
C ALA A 248 9.58 14.09 3.19
N LEU A 249 9.57 14.48 1.91
CA LEU A 249 9.68 15.87 1.44
C LEU A 249 8.32 16.54 1.21
N HIS A 250 7.21 15.98 1.73
CA HIS A 250 5.86 16.51 1.50
C HIS A 250 5.65 17.93 2.04
N TRP A 251 6.53 18.40 2.92
CA TRP A 251 6.49 19.72 3.57
C TRP A 251 7.06 20.84 2.69
N VAL A 252 7.78 20.53 1.62
CA VAL A 252 8.40 21.52 0.73
C VAL A 252 7.33 22.40 0.06
N THR A 253 7.51 23.72 0.11
CA THR A 253 6.56 24.72 -0.42
C THR A 253 7.02 25.31 -1.76
N ILE A 254 6.09 25.98 -2.45
CA ILE A 254 6.32 26.72 -3.71
C ILE A 254 7.42 27.78 -3.52
N GLU A 255 7.42 28.47 -2.37
CA GLU A 255 8.38 29.53 -2.04
C GLU A 255 9.81 29.00 -1.88
N MET A 256 9.98 27.84 -1.24
CA MET A 256 11.30 27.22 -1.03
C MET A 256 11.98 26.80 -2.34
N LEU A 257 11.18 26.43 -3.34
CA LEU A 257 11.65 26.05 -4.67
C LEU A 257 11.66 27.23 -5.66
N CYS A 258 11.28 28.44 -5.22
CA CYS A 258 11.14 29.62 -6.08
C CYS A 258 10.21 29.38 -7.30
N VAL A 259 9.15 28.60 -7.12
CA VAL A 259 8.24 28.21 -8.21
C VAL A 259 7.35 29.42 -8.57
N PRO A 260 7.32 29.87 -9.83
CA PRO A 260 6.59 31.07 -10.24
C PRO A 260 5.10 30.77 -10.52
N VAL A 261 4.45 30.00 -9.65
CA VAL A 261 3.06 29.56 -9.81
C VAL A 261 2.26 30.00 -8.60
N ASP A 262 1.21 30.78 -8.85
CA ASP A 262 0.28 31.22 -7.82
C ASP A 262 -0.96 30.32 -7.80
N GLU A 263 -1.04 29.41 -6.82
CA GLU A 263 -2.16 28.48 -6.64
C GLU A 263 -3.44 29.15 -6.13
N GLU A 264 -3.40 30.43 -5.69
CA GLU A 264 -4.60 31.15 -5.28
C GLU A 264 -5.53 31.44 -6.48
N ILE A 265 -4.98 31.44 -7.71
CA ILE A 265 -5.74 31.61 -8.94
C ILE A 265 -6.39 30.27 -9.32
N PRO A 266 -7.74 30.16 -9.40
CA PRO A 266 -8.42 28.90 -9.67
C PRO A 266 -8.00 28.22 -11.00
N GLU A 267 -7.76 29.00 -12.05
CA GLU A 267 -7.31 28.47 -13.35
C GLU A 267 -5.90 27.84 -13.29
N VAL A 268 -5.04 28.41 -12.45
CA VAL A 268 -3.68 27.90 -12.20
C VAL A 268 -3.76 26.63 -11.37
N SER A 269 -4.58 26.62 -10.31
CA SER A 269 -4.84 25.43 -9.49
C SER A 269 -5.37 24.26 -10.33
N ASP A 270 -6.34 24.51 -11.23
CA ASP A 270 -6.85 23.51 -12.17
C ASP A 270 -5.76 22.97 -13.11
N SER A 271 -4.86 23.83 -13.58
CA SER A 271 -3.73 23.43 -14.44
C SER A 271 -2.72 22.57 -13.67
N VAL A 272 -2.46 22.89 -12.39
CA VAL A 272 -1.60 22.10 -11.49
C VAL A 272 -2.22 20.72 -11.24
N VAL A 273 -3.51 20.63 -10.95
CA VAL A 273 -4.21 19.34 -10.73
C VAL A 273 -4.19 18.47 -11.99
N LYS A 274 -4.37 19.07 -13.18
CA LYS A 274 -4.25 18.35 -14.46
C LYS A 274 -2.83 17.82 -14.67
N ALA A 275 -1.80 18.62 -14.39
CA ALA A 275 -0.40 18.19 -14.48
C ALA A 275 -0.09 17.02 -13.54
N ILE A 276 -0.59 17.08 -12.29
CA ILE A 276 -0.48 15.98 -11.31
C ILE A 276 -1.17 14.71 -11.84
N THR A 277 -2.36 14.86 -12.43
CA THR A 277 -3.12 13.72 -12.96
C THR A 277 -2.38 13.05 -14.11
N ASP A 278 -1.84 13.82 -15.07
CA ASP A 278 -1.10 13.28 -16.21
C ASP A 278 0.17 12.52 -15.79
N VAL A 279 0.94 13.04 -14.82
CA VAL A 279 2.15 12.34 -14.35
C VAL A 279 1.84 11.06 -13.59
N ILE A 280 0.70 10.99 -12.88
CA ILE A 280 0.20 9.75 -12.24
C ILE A 280 -0.29 8.76 -13.31
N GLU A 281 -1.00 9.23 -14.34
CA GLU A 281 -1.55 8.40 -15.40
C GLU A 281 -0.46 7.72 -16.25
N MET A 282 0.77 8.25 -16.27
CA MET A 282 1.92 7.66 -16.95
C MET A 282 2.08 6.16 -16.68
N ASP A 283 1.90 5.72 -15.42
CA ASP A 283 2.09 4.32 -15.04
C ASP A 283 1.01 3.39 -15.64
N SER A 284 -0.18 3.92 -15.93
CA SER A 284 -1.28 3.17 -16.54
C SER A 284 -1.04 2.82 -18.02
N LYS A 285 -0.14 3.52 -18.69
CA LYS A 285 0.18 3.30 -20.10
C LYS A 285 1.19 2.17 -20.26
N ARG A 286 1.08 1.37 -21.33
CA ARG A 286 2.02 0.27 -21.60
C ARG A 286 3.09 0.62 -22.63
N VAL A 287 2.77 1.53 -23.55
CA VAL A 287 3.67 1.89 -24.65
C VAL A 287 4.54 3.07 -24.24
N PRO A 288 5.87 3.05 -24.49
CA PRO A 288 6.77 4.17 -24.18
C PRO A 288 6.30 5.51 -24.78
N LYS A 289 5.87 5.54 -26.04
CA LYS A 289 5.26 6.72 -26.67
C LYS A 289 4.08 7.30 -25.87
N ASP A 290 3.17 6.46 -25.37
CA ASP A 290 2.02 6.92 -24.60
C ASP A 290 2.45 7.45 -23.22
N LYS A 291 3.48 6.86 -22.61
CA LYS A 291 4.08 7.36 -21.36
C LYS A 291 4.71 8.74 -21.57
N LEU A 292 5.49 8.90 -22.63
CA LEU A 292 6.04 10.20 -23.04
C LEU A 292 4.92 11.21 -23.31
N GLY A 293 3.83 10.80 -23.95
CA GLY A 293 2.65 11.64 -24.16
C GLY A 293 2.04 12.17 -22.85
N CYS A 294 2.06 11.38 -21.77
CA CYS A 294 1.62 11.85 -20.45
C CYS A 294 2.58 12.91 -19.88
N ILE A 295 3.89 12.69 -20.01
CA ILE A 295 4.93 13.66 -19.58
C ILE A 295 4.80 14.98 -20.36
N THR A 296 4.54 14.91 -21.66
CA THR A 296 4.34 16.07 -22.53
C THR A 296 3.07 16.84 -22.17
N ARG A 297 1.94 16.16 -21.90
CA ARG A 297 0.71 16.82 -21.44
C ARG A 297 0.88 17.47 -20.06
N CYS A 298 1.51 16.77 -19.11
CA CYS A 298 1.87 17.33 -17.81
C CYS A 298 2.69 18.61 -17.97
N SER A 299 3.72 18.58 -18.81
CA SER A 299 4.58 19.74 -19.07
C SER A 299 3.81 20.89 -19.70
N LYS A 300 2.91 20.61 -20.66
CA LYS A 300 2.03 21.64 -21.27
C LYS A 300 1.10 22.29 -20.24
N HIS A 301 0.56 21.53 -19.29
CA HIS A 301 -0.21 22.09 -18.18
C HIS A 301 0.63 22.96 -17.24
N ILE A 302 1.88 22.58 -17.00
CA ILE A 302 2.85 23.40 -16.26
C ILE A 302 3.12 24.73 -16.99
N PHE A 303 3.38 24.69 -18.31
CA PHE A 303 3.57 25.92 -19.10
C PHE A 303 2.34 26.82 -19.06
N ASN A 304 1.13 26.24 -19.07
CA ASN A 304 -0.10 27.01 -18.92
C ASN A 304 -0.20 27.67 -17.54
N ALA A 305 0.09 26.92 -16.46
CA ALA A 305 0.09 27.44 -15.09
C ALA A 305 1.07 28.62 -14.92
N ILE A 306 2.29 28.49 -15.43
CA ILE A 306 3.31 29.55 -15.37
C ILE A 306 2.90 30.76 -16.21
N LYS A 307 2.36 30.53 -17.41
CA LYS A 307 1.92 31.59 -18.32
C LYS A 307 0.80 32.43 -17.72
N VAL A 308 -0.18 31.79 -17.06
CA VAL A 308 -1.30 32.49 -16.40
C VAL A 308 -0.82 33.26 -15.16
N SER A 309 0.10 32.67 -14.39
CA SER A 309 0.70 33.28 -13.18
C SER A 309 1.58 34.50 -13.49
N LYS A 310 2.61 34.32 -14.34
CA LYS A 310 3.58 35.40 -14.69
C LYS A 310 3.09 36.36 -15.76
N LYS A 311 2.06 36.00 -16.54
CA LYS A 311 1.61 36.71 -17.76
C LYS A 311 2.68 36.87 -18.84
N GLU A 312 3.76 36.09 -18.74
CA GLU A 312 4.91 36.06 -19.65
C GLU A 312 5.15 34.62 -20.14
N ALA A 313 5.97 34.46 -21.19
CA ALA A 313 6.39 33.14 -21.64
C ALA A 313 7.31 32.49 -20.60
N ALA A 314 7.03 31.25 -20.21
CA ALA A 314 7.84 30.55 -19.23
C ALA A 314 9.25 30.23 -19.77
N SER A 315 10.26 30.48 -18.97
CA SER A 315 11.64 30.09 -19.25
C SER A 315 11.94 28.66 -18.76
N ALA A 316 13.08 28.10 -19.16
CA ALA A 316 13.54 26.81 -18.64
C ALA A 316 13.80 26.85 -17.12
N ASP A 317 14.26 28.00 -16.61
CA ASP A 317 14.51 28.25 -15.18
C ASP A 317 13.22 28.33 -14.36
N ASP A 318 12.09 28.64 -15.01
CA ASP A 318 10.76 28.60 -14.40
C ASP A 318 10.14 27.19 -14.45
N PHE A 319 10.47 26.43 -15.49
CA PHE A 319 9.86 25.14 -15.77
C PHE A 319 10.35 24.04 -14.81
N LEU A 320 11.67 23.88 -14.65
CA LEU A 320 12.24 22.76 -13.88
C LEU A 320 11.82 22.78 -12.38
N PRO A 321 11.86 23.92 -11.66
CA PRO A 321 11.37 23.98 -10.28
C PRO A 321 9.88 23.63 -10.18
N THR A 322 9.08 24.08 -11.15
CA THR A 322 7.64 23.76 -11.19
C THR A 322 7.42 22.27 -11.41
N LEU A 323 8.21 21.62 -12.29
CA LEU A 323 8.15 20.17 -12.50
C LEU A 323 8.55 19.38 -11.25
N ILE A 324 9.61 19.80 -10.55
CA ILE A 324 10.02 19.21 -9.26
C ILE A 324 8.88 19.29 -8.26
N TYR A 325 8.23 20.45 -8.15
CA TYR A 325 7.08 20.64 -7.26
C TYR A 325 5.89 19.74 -7.61
N ILE A 326 5.55 19.62 -8.90
CA ILE A 326 4.49 18.70 -9.36
C ILE A 326 4.83 17.24 -9.01
N VAL A 327 6.08 16.80 -9.22
CA VAL A 327 6.50 15.44 -8.86
C VAL A 327 6.44 15.20 -7.36
N LEU A 328 6.83 16.18 -6.53
CA LEU A 328 6.72 16.11 -5.08
C LEU A 328 5.27 16.00 -4.59
N LYS A 329 4.34 16.73 -5.22
CA LYS A 329 2.91 16.67 -4.88
C LYS A 329 2.22 15.41 -5.41
N ALA A 330 2.59 14.97 -6.61
CA ALA A 330 1.95 13.83 -7.26
C ALA A 330 2.38 12.48 -6.69
N ASN A 331 3.64 12.35 -6.26
CA ASN A 331 4.28 11.09 -5.89
C ASN A 331 3.92 9.92 -6.85
N PRO A 332 4.34 10.01 -8.14
CA PRO A 332 3.90 9.08 -9.17
C PRO A 332 4.25 7.62 -8.84
N PRO A 333 3.34 6.66 -9.09
CA PRO A 333 3.60 5.25 -8.82
C PRO A 333 4.68 4.69 -9.75
N ARG A 334 5.58 3.86 -9.20
CA ARG A 334 6.65 3.16 -9.92
C ARG A 334 7.50 4.09 -10.81
N LEU A 335 7.85 5.27 -10.29
CA LEU A 335 8.48 6.36 -11.04
C LEU A 335 9.82 5.94 -11.68
N GLN A 336 10.68 5.25 -10.94
CA GLN A 336 11.98 4.80 -11.44
C GLN A 336 11.82 3.70 -12.50
N SER A 337 10.92 2.73 -12.28
CA SER A 337 10.60 1.72 -13.30
C SER A 337 10.08 2.36 -14.59
N ASN A 338 9.25 3.40 -14.51
CA ASN A 338 8.76 4.12 -15.68
C ASN A 338 9.87 4.82 -16.46
N ILE A 339 10.80 5.49 -15.76
CA ILE A 339 11.95 6.16 -16.37
C ILE A 339 12.88 5.15 -17.04
N GLN A 340 13.22 4.06 -16.35
CA GLN A 340 14.07 3.01 -16.89
C GLN A 340 13.43 2.31 -18.09
N TYR A 341 12.12 2.03 -18.02
CA TYR A 341 11.37 1.43 -19.12
C TYR A 341 11.39 2.29 -20.39
N ILE A 342 11.16 3.60 -20.26
CA ILE A 342 11.25 4.53 -21.40
C ILE A 342 12.68 4.58 -21.93
N THR A 343 13.68 4.65 -21.05
CA THR A 343 15.10 4.70 -21.43
C THR A 343 15.55 3.45 -22.20
N ARG A 344 15.11 2.27 -21.78
CA ARG A 344 15.50 0.98 -22.36
C ARG A 344 14.75 0.65 -23.66
N PHE A 345 13.46 0.97 -23.76
CA PHE A 345 12.58 0.40 -24.80
C PHE A 345 11.88 1.40 -25.71
N CYS A 346 12.00 2.71 -25.48
CA CYS A 346 11.52 3.72 -26.41
C CYS A 346 12.38 3.75 -27.68
N ASN A 347 11.77 4.09 -28.81
CA ASN A 347 12.51 4.41 -30.02
C ASN A 347 13.44 5.63 -29.76
N PRO A 348 14.78 5.50 -29.96
CA PRO A 348 15.75 6.54 -29.62
C PRO A 348 15.54 7.83 -30.40
N SER A 349 15.02 7.75 -31.62
CA SER A 349 14.74 8.95 -32.43
C SER A 349 13.85 9.95 -31.68
N ARG A 350 12.84 9.46 -30.94
CA ARG A 350 11.89 10.27 -30.15
C ARG A 350 12.50 10.89 -28.89
N LEU A 351 13.48 10.22 -28.28
CA LEU A 351 14.18 10.75 -27.10
C LEU A 351 15.27 11.75 -27.48
N MET A 352 15.83 11.63 -28.68
CA MET A 352 16.94 12.45 -29.16
C MET A 352 16.50 13.71 -29.91
N THR A 353 15.24 13.78 -30.38
CA THR A 353 14.67 14.95 -31.06
C THR A 353 13.22 15.20 -30.61
N GLY A 354 12.81 16.47 -30.59
CA GLY A 354 11.43 16.87 -30.31
C GLY A 354 11.13 17.29 -28.86
N GLU A 355 9.88 17.64 -28.60
CA GLU A 355 9.41 18.10 -27.28
C GLU A 355 9.40 16.99 -26.22
N ASP A 356 9.08 15.75 -26.63
CA ASP A 356 9.01 14.58 -25.74
C ASP A 356 10.36 14.30 -25.05
N GLY A 357 11.46 14.33 -25.80
CA GLY A 357 12.81 14.13 -25.27
C GLY A 357 13.26 15.24 -24.32
N TYR A 358 12.88 16.50 -24.59
CA TYR A 358 13.15 17.62 -23.70
C TYR A 358 12.43 17.45 -22.36
N TYR A 359 11.14 17.13 -22.37
CA TYR A 359 10.37 16.95 -21.13
C TYR A 359 10.79 15.70 -20.36
N PHE A 360 11.11 14.60 -21.04
CA PHE A 360 11.65 13.41 -20.40
C PHE A 360 12.99 13.69 -19.71
N THR A 361 13.89 14.42 -20.36
CA THR A 361 15.18 14.81 -19.77
C THR A 361 14.97 15.67 -18.51
N ASN A 362 14.05 16.64 -18.55
CA ASN A 362 13.73 17.46 -17.38
C ASN A 362 13.11 16.64 -16.24
N LEU A 363 12.29 15.62 -16.54
CA LEU A 363 11.77 14.70 -15.53
C LEU A 363 12.89 13.91 -14.85
N CYS A 364 13.85 13.39 -15.64
CA CYS A 364 15.02 12.71 -15.10
C CYS A 364 15.86 13.65 -14.20
N CYS A 365 16.06 14.90 -14.63
CA CYS A 365 16.73 15.92 -13.82
C CYS A 365 15.97 16.20 -12.51
N ALA A 366 14.64 16.33 -12.57
CA ALA A 366 13.81 16.57 -11.40
C ALA A 366 13.91 15.42 -10.39
N VAL A 367 13.86 14.16 -10.85
CA VAL A 367 13.99 12.99 -9.97
C VAL A 367 15.37 12.91 -9.34
N ALA A 368 16.44 13.11 -10.13
CA ALA A 368 17.81 13.11 -9.61
C ALA A 368 18.04 14.24 -8.59
N PHE A 369 17.40 15.40 -8.78
CA PHE A 369 17.40 16.49 -7.82
C PHE A 369 16.70 16.10 -6.51
N ILE A 370 15.50 15.50 -6.58
CA ILE A 370 14.74 15.06 -5.40
C ILE A 370 15.51 14.00 -4.58
N GLU A 371 16.22 13.09 -5.25
CA GLU A 371 17.06 12.08 -4.60
C GLU A 371 18.17 12.72 -3.76
N LYS A 372 18.80 13.79 -4.27
CA LYS A 372 19.94 14.46 -3.64
C LYS A 372 19.60 15.73 -2.88
N LEU A 373 18.30 16.07 -2.76
CA LEU A 373 17.85 17.33 -2.18
C LEU A 373 18.34 17.51 -0.73
N ASP A 374 18.95 18.64 -0.44
CA ASP A 374 19.44 18.97 0.90
C ASP A 374 18.94 20.36 1.34
N GLY A 375 19.25 20.73 2.59
CA GLY A 375 18.89 22.05 3.12
C GLY A 375 19.46 23.19 2.29
N GLN A 376 20.70 23.06 1.82
CA GLN A 376 21.36 24.08 0.99
C GLN A 376 20.63 24.32 -0.33
N SER A 377 20.13 23.25 -0.96
CA SER A 377 19.32 23.32 -2.20
C SER A 377 18.02 24.11 -2.04
N LEU A 378 17.47 24.17 -0.83
CA LEU A 378 16.25 24.91 -0.48
C LEU A 378 16.54 26.24 0.23
N ASN A 379 17.81 26.67 0.30
CA ASN A 379 18.25 27.84 1.07
C ASN A 379 17.88 27.77 2.58
N LEU A 380 17.84 26.58 3.16
CA LEU A 380 17.61 26.32 4.57
C LEU A 380 18.91 25.94 5.29
N SER A 381 19.01 26.25 6.58
CA SER A 381 20.08 25.70 7.41
C SER A 381 19.90 24.18 7.61
N SER A 382 20.99 23.45 7.84
CA SER A 382 20.93 22.00 8.08
C SER A 382 20.04 21.65 9.27
N GLU A 383 20.01 22.49 10.30
CA GLU A 383 19.19 22.32 11.50
C GLU A 383 17.68 22.48 11.19
N GLU A 384 17.30 23.51 10.42
CA GLU A 384 15.91 23.71 10.00
C GLU A 384 15.42 22.58 9.08
N PHE A 385 16.29 22.11 8.18
CA PHE A 385 16.00 20.99 7.30
C PHE A 385 15.72 19.69 8.07
N GLU A 386 16.54 19.38 9.09
CA GLU A 386 16.33 18.22 9.95
C GLU A 386 15.07 18.34 10.82
N LEU A 387 14.73 19.56 11.28
CA LEU A 387 13.48 19.82 12.01
C LEU A 387 12.24 19.56 11.16
N TYR A 388 12.26 19.93 9.87
CA TYR A 388 11.17 19.62 8.95
C TYR A 388 11.12 18.13 8.58
N MET A 389 12.28 17.49 8.36
CA MET A 389 12.36 16.07 8.05
C MET A 389 11.94 15.15 9.22
N SER A 390 12.16 15.59 10.47
CA SER A 390 11.72 14.89 11.68
C SER A 390 10.24 15.11 12.02
N GLY A 391 9.55 16.02 11.32
CA GLY A 391 8.15 16.38 11.56
C GLY A 391 7.92 17.21 12.82
N GLN A 392 8.98 17.73 13.46
CA GLN A 392 8.91 18.56 14.66
C GLN A 392 8.56 20.02 14.36
N ALA A 393 8.80 20.47 13.12
CA ALA A 393 8.42 21.78 12.62
C ALA A 393 7.65 21.65 11.30
N SER A 394 6.84 22.66 10.97
CA SER A 394 6.20 22.81 9.66
C SER A 394 6.47 24.22 9.15
N PRO A 395 6.70 24.43 7.83
CA PRO A 395 7.02 25.74 7.28
C PRO A 395 6.00 26.84 7.56
N HIS A 396 4.78 26.49 7.96
CA HIS A 396 3.70 27.42 8.27
C HIS A 396 3.66 27.92 9.74
N TRP A 397 4.70 27.66 10.54
CA TRP A 397 4.78 28.13 11.93
C TRP A 397 5.18 29.61 12.03
N PRO A 398 4.40 30.51 12.67
CA PRO A 398 4.80 31.89 12.84
C PRO A 398 5.92 32.02 13.88
N GLN A 399 7.07 32.58 13.49
CA GLN A 399 8.02 33.13 14.44
C GLN A 399 7.42 34.39 15.09
N ALA A 400 7.38 34.40 16.42
CA ALA A 400 6.87 35.50 17.21
C ALA A 400 7.88 36.65 17.30
N THR A 401 7.91 37.56 16.31
CA THR A 401 8.46 38.91 16.49
C THR A 401 7.81 39.93 15.53
N GLY A 402 7.03 40.87 16.09
CA GLY A 402 6.86 42.23 15.55
C GLY A 402 5.86 42.47 14.39
N ALA A 403 4.61 42.77 14.75
CA ALA A 403 3.61 43.63 14.07
C ALA A 403 3.71 43.96 12.56
N SER A 404 2.75 43.47 11.76
CA SER A 404 1.69 44.27 11.08
C SER A 404 1.20 43.65 9.76
N SER A 405 -0.14 43.60 9.63
CA SER A 405 -0.98 43.36 8.42
C SER A 405 -1.18 41.91 7.92
N CYS A 406 -2.46 41.54 7.81
CA CYS A 406 -2.99 40.22 7.45
C CYS A 406 -3.44 40.15 5.98
N SER A 407 -3.36 38.97 5.35
CA SER A 407 -4.31 38.36 4.38
C SER A 407 -3.89 36.89 4.07
N PRO A 408 -4.70 36.02 3.41
CA PRO A 408 -5.73 35.23 4.08
C PRO A 408 -5.67 33.72 3.71
N GLY A 409 -4.53 33.04 3.93
CA GLY A 409 -4.43 31.57 3.80
C GLY A 409 -4.45 30.81 5.14
N SER A 410 -4.10 31.49 6.23
CA SER A 410 -4.00 30.89 7.58
C SER A 410 -5.35 30.79 8.31
N ALA A 411 -6.43 31.29 7.72
CA ALA A 411 -7.73 31.37 8.39
C ALA A 411 -8.31 29.98 8.67
N ALA A 412 -8.12 29.00 7.79
CA ALA A 412 -8.71 27.66 7.94
C ALA A 412 -8.02 26.83 9.03
N LEU A 413 -6.68 26.83 9.07
CA LEU A 413 -5.92 26.08 10.07
C LEU A 413 -5.95 26.76 11.45
N ASN A 414 -5.94 28.09 11.49
CA ASN A 414 -6.22 28.84 12.72
C ASN A 414 -7.69 28.71 13.13
N GLN A 415 -8.66 28.59 12.21
CA GLN A 415 -10.03 28.23 12.55
C GLN A 415 -10.11 26.83 13.12
N VAL A 416 -9.38 25.87 12.58
CA VAL A 416 -9.40 24.49 13.09
C VAL A 416 -8.79 24.44 14.47
N HIS A 417 -7.63 25.06 14.73
CA HIS A 417 -7.05 25.12 16.08
C HIS A 417 -7.94 25.90 17.04
N LYS A 418 -8.48 27.06 16.63
CA LYS A 418 -9.37 27.87 17.48
C LYS A 418 -10.72 27.17 17.71
N ARG A 419 -11.20 26.36 16.76
CA ARG A 419 -12.37 25.48 16.92
C ARG A 419 -12.03 24.27 17.79
N LEU A 420 -10.81 23.75 17.73
CA LEU A 420 -10.36 22.64 18.58
C LEU A 420 -10.25 23.10 20.04
N ASP A 421 -9.65 24.27 20.29
CA ASP A 421 -9.60 24.90 21.62
C ASP A 421 -10.99 25.30 22.12
N MET A 422 -11.88 25.74 21.22
CA MET A 422 -13.27 26.03 21.58
C MET A 422 -14.06 24.74 21.85
N LEU A 423 -13.78 23.65 21.13
CA LEU A 423 -14.41 22.34 21.35
C LEU A 423 -13.94 21.69 22.65
N THR A 424 -12.65 21.79 22.98
CA THR A 424 -12.11 21.34 24.27
C THR A 424 -12.70 22.17 25.41
N GLY A 425 -12.72 23.50 25.29
CA GLY A 425 -13.34 24.38 26.28
C GLY A 425 -14.86 24.20 26.41
N LEU A 426 -15.56 23.86 25.32
CA LEU A 426 -16.98 23.49 25.36
C LEU A 426 -17.18 22.11 26.00
N GLY A 427 -16.27 21.16 25.76
CA GLY A 427 -16.25 19.86 26.43
C GLY A 427 -16.11 19.99 27.95
N GLU A 428 -15.16 20.80 28.41
CA GLU A 428 -14.96 21.09 29.84
C GLU A 428 -16.18 21.79 30.46
N ARG A 429 -16.78 22.76 29.76
CA ARG A 429 -18.01 23.41 30.23
C ARG A 429 -19.20 22.46 30.27
N GLN A 430 -19.34 21.59 29.27
CA GLN A 430 -20.39 20.58 29.22
C GLN A 430 -20.24 19.60 30.39
N GLU A 431 -19.01 19.17 30.69
CA GLU A 431 -18.70 18.28 31.82
C GLU A 431 -18.99 18.97 33.16
N GLN A 432 -18.61 20.24 33.32
CA GLN A 432 -18.95 21.04 34.51
C GLN A 432 -20.45 21.27 34.69
N VAL A 433 -21.19 21.51 33.60
CA VAL A 433 -22.65 21.68 33.63
C VAL A 433 -23.33 20.37 33.97
N MET A 434 -22.88 19.25 33.39
CA MET A 434 -23.38 17.90 33.71
C MET A 434 -23.13 17.52 35.17
N GLU A 435 -21.92 17.80 35.70
CA GLU A 435 -21.61 17.52 37.09
C GLU A 435 -22.47 18.35 38.06
N LYS A 436 -22.62 19.65 37.78
CA LYS A 436 -23.51 20.52 38.59
C LYS A 436 -24.97 20.14 38.48
N ALA A 437 -25.43 19.68 37.31
CA ALA A 437 -26.79 19.18 37.14
C ALA A 437 -27.02 17.89 37.94
N ARG A 438 -26.04 16.98 37.95
CA ARG A 438 -26.10 15.75 38.77
C ARG A 438 -26.06 16.05 40.26
N GLN A 439 -25.28 17.07 40.66
CA GLN A 439 -25.24 17.55 42.04
C GLN A 439 -26.59 18.13 42.47
N LEU A 440 -27.20 18.97 41.62
CA LEU A 440 -28.54 19.52 41.86
C LEU A 440 -29.62 18.43 41.89
N GLU A 441 -29.50 17.40 41.04
CA GLU A 441 -30.41 16.25 41.05
C GLU A 441 -30.35 15.49 42.38
N ASN A 442 -29.16 15.22 42.90
CA ASN A 442 -28.99 14.60 44.22
C ASN A 442 -29.52 15.52 45.34
N ASP A 443 -29.22 16.83 45.29
CA ASP A 443 -29.71 17.80 46.28
C ASP A 443 -31.25 17.88 46.28
N LEU A 444 -31.89 17.74 45.12
CA LEU A 444 -33.35 17.70 44.97
C LEU A 444 -33.95 16.42 45.55
N ILE A 445 -33.30 15.27 45.35
CA ILE A 445 -33.71 13.99 45.94
C ILE A 445 -33.59 14.07 47.46
N ASP A 446 -32.44 14.50 47.97
CA ASP A 446 -32.20 14.66 49.41
C ASP A 446 -33.19 15.65 50.05
N TRP A 447 -33.47 16.77 49.37
CA TRP A 447 -34.48 17.73 49.82
C TRP A 447 -35.90 17.14 49.84
N THR A 448 -36.25 16.34 48.83
CA THR A 448 -37.57 15.69 48.75
C THR A 448 -37.73 14.66 49.87
N ASP A 449 -36.72 13.84 50.11
CA ASP A 449 -36.69 12.88 51.22
C ASP A 449 -36.75 13.57 52.59
N GLU A 450 -36.08 14.72 52.75
CA GLU A 450 -36.17 15.54 53.95
C GLU A 450 -37.58 16.11 54.19
N VAL A 451 -38.25 16.57 53.13
CA VAL A 451 -39.61 17.11 53.20
C VAL A 451 -40.60 15.98 53.50
N GLU A 452 -40.49 14.82 52.84
CA GLU A 452 -41.31 13.65 53.13
C GLU A 452 -41.11 13.13 54.57
N GLN A 453 -39.87 13.10 55.06
CA GLN A 453 -39.61 12.74 56.47
C GLN A 453 -40.13 13.78 57.47
N LYS A 454 -40.09 15.08 57.13
CA LYS A 454 -40.66 16.15 57.96
C LYS A 454 -42.20 16.10 57.97
N GLU A 455 -42.85 15.80 56.84
CA GLU A 455 -44.29 15.59 56.78
C GLU A 455 -44.71 14.32 57.52
N TYR A 456 -43.97 13.22 57.36
CA TYR A 456 -44.24 11.95 58.07
C TYR A 456 -44.07 12.08 59.60
N LYS A 457 -43.08 12.85 60.07
CA LYS A 457 -42.90 13.18 61.50
C LYS A 457 -43.99 14.11 62.04
N ASN A 458 -44.46 15.07 61.25
CA ASN A 458 -45.55 15.97 61.66
C ASN A 458 -46.92 15.27 61.67
N PHE A 459 -47.14 14.29 60.79
CA PHE A 459 -48.40 13.53 60.74
C PHE A 459 -48.56 12.54 61.90
N HIS A 460 -47.46 12.06 62.49
CA HIS A 460 -47.49 11.11 63.61
C HIS A 460 -47.62 11.77 65.01
N GLN A 461 -47.71 13.10 65.11
CA GLN A 461 -47.87 13.81 66.39
C GLN A 461 -49.32 14.31 66.64
N SER A 462 -50.26 14.07 65.73
CA SER A 462 -51.64 14.53 65.89
C SER A 462 -52.62 13.48 65.34
N LEU A 463 -53.12 12.63 66.22
CA LEU A 463 -54.35 11.87 65.98
C LEU A 463 -55.45 12.46 66.88
N LEU A 464 -56.48 13.02 66.26
CA LEU A 464 -57.90 12.67 66.46
C LEU A 464 -58.79 13.47 65.44
N PRO A 465 -59.98 12.96 65.09
CA PRO A 465 -60.59 13.12 63.78
C PRO A 465 -61.65 14.21 63.75
N THR A 466 -61.90 14.84 62.59
CA THR A 466 -63.26 15.17 62.10
C THR A 466 -63.27 15.83 60.71
N ASN A 467 -64.11 15.24 59.84
CA ASN A 467 -64.87 15.84 58.74
C ASN A 467 -64.53 17.27 58.30
N ARG A 468 -63.54 17.43 57.42
CA ARG A 468 -63.46 18.59 56.49
C ARG A 468 -62.67 18.35 55.21
N ALA A 469 -62.53 17.09 54.79
CA ALA A 469 -61.68 16.69 53.65
C ALA A 469 -62.42 16.56 52.29
N ALA A 470 -63.62 17.13 52.13
CA ALA A 470 -64.42 16.98 50.90
C ALA A 470 -64.53 18.24 50.02
N LYS A 471 -63.90 19.37 50.39
CA LYS A 471 -64.01 20.62 49.60
C LYS A 471 -62.70 21.19 49.08
N MET A 472 -61.55 20.60 49.41
CA MET A 472 -60.24 21.07 48.95
C MET A 472 -59.66 20.21 47.80
N ASN A 473 -60.10 18.95 47.67
CA ASN A 473 -59.67 18.04 46.59
C ASN A 473 -60.26 18.37 45.22
N THR A 474 -61.38 19.10 45.16
CA THR A 474 -62.01 19.50 43.89
C THR A 474 -61.35 20.74 43.27
N VAL A 475 -60.88 21.67 44.11
CA VAL A 475 -60.23 22.91 43.65
C VAL A 475 -58.79 22.64 43.20
N ILE A 476 -58.09 21.73 43.88
CA ILE A 476 -56.73 21.30 43.50
C ILE A 476 -56.76 20.44 42.22
N SER A 477 -57.77 19.57 42.04
CA SER A 477 -57.93 18.80 40.79
C SER A 477 -58.19 19.69 39.57
N LEU A 478 -58.90 20.81 39.73
CA LEU A 478 -59.21 21.73 38.64
C LEU A 478 -58.03 22.64 38.25
N LEU A 479 -57.14 22.98 39.21
CA LEU A 479 -55.93 23.77 38.94
C LEU A 479 -54.79 22.93 38.32
N VAL A 480 -54.70 21.64 38.69
CA VAL A 480 -53.74 20.70 38.09
C VAL A 480 -54.13 20.36 36.64
N LEU A 481 -55.43 20.25 36.34
CA LEU A 481 -55.91 19.97 34.97
C LEU A 481 -55.84 21.17 34.01
N SER A 482 -55.80 22.43 34.50
CA SER A 482 -55.71 23.62 33.64
C SER A 482 -54.30 24.09 33.32
N THR A 483 -53.28 23.53 33.98
CA THR A 483 -51.85 23.89 33.77
C THR A 483 -51.05 22.80 33.06
N LEU A 484 -51.66 21.61 32.85
CA LEU A 484 -51.05 20.48 32.15
C LEU A 484 -50.76 20.68 30.64
N PRO A 485 -51.31 21.66 29.89
CA PRO A 485 -50.88 21.88 28.50
C PRO A 485 -49.66 22.80 28.30
N LEU A 486 -49.06 23.37 29.36
CA LEU A 486 -47.96 24.35 29.22
C LEU A 486 -46.63 23.97 29.90
N LEU A 487 -46.53 22.78 30.49
CA LEU A 487 -45.32 22.28 31.15
C LEU A 487 -44.98 20.82 30.77
N VAL A 488 -45.27 20.42 29.54
CA VAL A 488 -44.55 19.29 28.92
C VAL A 488 -43.35 19.87 28.19
N VAL A 489 -42.34 20.28 28.96
CA VAL A 489 -40.97 20.18 28.45
C VAL A 489 -40.71 18.69 28.33
N PRO A 490 -40.32 18.16 27.16
CA PRO A 490 -39.97 16.76 27.07
C PRO A 490 -38.88 16.53 28.09
N GLN A 491 -39.17 15.67 29.07
CA GLN A 491 -38.18 15.11 29.97
C GLN A 491 -37.08 14.59 29.05
N ALA A 492 -35.94 15.27 29.01
CA ALA A 492 -34.76 14.79 28.33
C ALA A 492 -34.33 13.57 29.13
N THR A 493 -34.93 12.43 28.80
CA THR A 493 -34.50 11.10 29.19
C THR A 493 -32.99 11.09 29.02
N SER A 494 -32.25 10.78 30.09
CA SER A 494 -30.83 10.45 30.04
C SER A 494 -30.57 9.66 28.76
N VAL A 495 -29.98 10.32 27.76
CA VAL A 495 -29.82 9.75 26.43
C VAL A 495 -28.66 8.77 26.54
N ASP A 496 -28.95 7.54 26.94
CA ASP A 496 -28.27 6.40 26.34
C ASP A 496 -28.49 6.56 24.84
N SER A 497 -27.49 7.08 24.13
CA SER A 497 -27.57 7.32 22.69
C SER A 497 -27.98 6.01 22.04
N VAL A 498 -29.22 5.93 21.54
CA VAL A 498 -29.74 4.74 20.87
C VAL A 498 -28.75 4.38 19.75
N LYS A 499 -28.23 3.16 19.77
CA LYS A 499 -27.19 2.69 18.82
C LYS A 499 -27.80 1.81 17.73
N ALA A 500 -27.37 2.04 16.50
CA ALA A 500 -27.64 1.15 15.38
C ALA A 500 -26.52 0.08 15.26
N VAL A 501 -26.89 -1.14 14.89
CA VAL A 501 -25.97 -2.28 14.70
C VAL A 501 -26.24 -2.90 13.34
N VAL A 502 -25.19 -3.15 12.55
CA VAL A 502 -25.32 -3.87 11.28
C VAL A 502 -24.93 -5.32 11.45
N GLU A 503 -25.76 -6.21 10.92
CA GLU A 503 -25.55 -7.66 10.93
C GLU A 503 -25.66 -8.22 9.51
N ILE A 504 -24.81 -9.19 9.18
CA ILE A 504 -24.93 -9.95 7.94
C ILE A 504 -25.96 -11.05 8.18
N VAL A 505 -27.13 -10.94 7.53
CA VAL A 505 -28.23 -11.91 7.69
C VAL A 505 -28.11 -13.08 6.72
N SER A 506 -27.53 -12.83 5.54
CA SER A 506 -27.33 -13.87 4.52
C SER A 506 -26.12 -13.54 3.66
N GLY A 507 -25.30 -14.55 3.41
CA GLY A 507 -24.05 -14.45 2.67
C GLY A 507 -22.83 -14.32 3.58
N ASP A 508 -21.66 -14.16 2.96
CA ASP A 508 -20.37 -14.04 3.63
C ASP A 508 -19.82 -12.60 3.48
N PRO A 509 -18.93 -12.13 4.37
CA PRO A 509 -18.29 -10.82 4.23
C PRO A 509 -17.37 -10.76 3.00
N ARG A 510 -16.79 -11.90 2.60
CA ARG A 510 -15.95 -12.03 1.40
C ARG A 510 -16.64 -12.93 0.38
N ILE A 511 -16.95 -12.37 -0.79
CA ILE A 511 -17.75 -13.01 -1.84
C ILE A 511 -17.14 -12.78 -3.23
N PHE A 512 -17.56 -13.57 -4.22
CA PHE A 512 -17.18 -13.33 -5.61
C PHE A 512 -18.02 -12.24 -6.28
N SER A 513 -17.43 -11.56 -7.26
CA SER A 513 -18.15 -10.65 -8.15
C SER A 513 -19.32 -11.37 -8.84
N GLY A 514 -20.54 -10.84 -8.67
CA GLY A 514 -21.81 -11.41 -9.12
C GLY A 514 -22.64 -12.10 -8.03
N GLU A 515 -22.08 -12.32 -6.83
CA GLU A 515 -22.81 -12.87 -5.68
C GLU A 515 -23.63 -11.78 -4.97
N SER A 516 -24.37 -12.16 -3.93
CA SER A 516 -25.26 -11.24 -3.22
C SER A 516 -25.18 -11.43 -1.72
N VAL A 517 -25.24 -10.32 -0.98
CA VAL A 517 -25.18 -10.26 0.48
C VAL A 517 -26.36 -9.46 1.00
N ARG A 518 -26.96 -9.90 2.10
CA ARG A 518 -28.05 -9.20 2.79
C ARG A 518 -27.59 -8.72 4.16
N LEU A 519 -27.62 -7.41 4.36
CA LEU A 519 -27.36 -6.76 5.63
C LEU A 519 -28.68 -6.37 6.30
N LYS A 520 -28.71 -6.38 7.63
CA LYS A 520 -29.80 -5.85 8.45
C LYS A 520 -29.27 -4.82 9.42
N CYS A 521 -30.00 -3.73 9.58
CA CYS A 521 -29.76 -2.74 10.61
C CYS A 521 -30.72 -2.97 11.78
N SER A 522 -30.16 -3.22 12.95
CA SER A 522 -30.90 -3.44 14.20
C SER A 522 -30.71 -2.23 15.13
N ILE A 523 -31.80 -1.71 15.69
CA ILE A 523 -31.79 -0.60 16.63
C ILE A 523 -32.39 -1.09 17.95
N SER A 524 -31.72 -0.79 19.07
CA SER A 524 -32.05 -1.35 20.39
C SER A 524 -33.42 -0.90 20.93
N ASP A 525 -33.96 0.21 20.42
CA ASP A 525 -35.26 0.76 20.83
C ASP A 525 -36.41 0.13 20.01
N VAL A 526 -36.97 -0.96 20.53
CA VAL A 526 -38.09 -1.71 19.93
C VAL A 526 -39.44 -0.96 20.05
N ARG A 527 -39.52 0.10 20.87
CA ARG A 527 -40.79 0.81 21.14
C ARG A 527 -41.11 1.88 20.11
N SER A 528 -40.17 2.20 19.21
CA SER A 528 -40.28 3.30 18.25
C SER A 528 -40.16 2.81 16.81
N THR A 529 -40.88 3.44 15.89
CA THR A 529 -40.71 3.22 14.44
C THR A 529 -39.53 4.06 13.93
N TRP A 530 -38.54 3.40 13.33
CA TRP A 530 -37.34 4.04 12.79
C TRP A 530 -37.28 3.90 11.26
N ASP A 531 -36.86 4.96 10.60
CA ASP A 531 -36.36 4.93 9.24
C ASP A 531 -34.86 4.63 9.23
N TYR A 532 -34.41 3.94 8.17
CA TYR A 532 -33.05 3.40 8.11
C TYR A 532 -32.27 4.03 6.96
N LEU A 533 -31.17 4.68 7.32
CA LEU A 533 -30.19 5.22 6.40
C LEU A 533 -29.00 4.30 6.31
N TRP A 534 -28.58 4.02 5.08
CA TRP A 534 -27.43 3.18 4.77
C TRP A 534 -26.32 4.00 4.13
N PHE A 535 -25.09 3.64 4.45
CA PHE A 535 -23.91 4.32 3.97
C PHE A 535 -22.86 3.31 3.52
N ARG A 536 -22.06 3.69 2.52
CA ARG A 536 -20.87 2.99 2.07
C ARG A 536 -19.71 3.98 2.01
N GLY A 537 -18.74 3.83 2.92
CA GLY A 537 -17.70 4.84 3.09
C GLY A 537 -18.32 6.19 3.48
N SER A 538 -18.15 7.24 2.68
CA SER A 538 -18.79 8.55 2.89
C SER A 538 -20.11 8.73 2.11
N GLU A 539 -20.45 7.80 1.22
CA GLU A 539 -21.59 7.90 0.32
C GLU A 539 -22.88 7.39 1.01
N ARG A 540 -23.95 8.19 0.93
CA ARG A 540 -25.30 7.76 1.36
C ARG A 540 -25.92 6.92 0.24
N LEU A 541 -26.33 5.70 0.59
CA LEU A 541 -27.01 4.81 -0.32
C LEU A 541 -28.52 5.14 -0.40
N PRO A 542 -29.21 4.76 -1.49
CA PRO A 542 -30.65 4.94 -1.61
C PRO A 542 -31.40 4.28 -0.43
N PRO A 543 -32.50 4.88 0.04
CA PRO A 543 -33.27 4.35 1.17
C PRO A 543 -33.80 2.94 0.83
N ARG A 544 -33.52 1.97 1.70
CA ARG A 544 -33.88 0.55 1.50
C ARG A 544 -34.57 -0.09 2.72
N GLY A 545 -34.97 0.70 3.71
CA GLY A 545 -35.55 0.21 4.96
C GLY A 545 -34.51 -0.54 5.82
N GLU A 546 -34.98 -1.39 6.74
CA GLU A 546 -34.14 -2.13 7.68
C GLU A 546 -33.12 -3.07 7.02
N HIS A 547 -33.36 -3.48 5.76
CA HIS A 547 -32.55 -4.46 5.05
C HIS A 547 -31.87 -3.86 3.81
N LEU A 548 -30.56 -4.06 3.71
CA LEU A 548 -29.79 -3.71 2.51
C LEU A 548 -29.41 -4.97 1.73
N LEU A 549 -30.03 -5.17 0.57
CA LEU A 549 -29.66 -6.22 -0.38
C LEU A 549 -28.60 -5.72 -1.37
N LEU A 550 -27.39 -6.22 -1.23
CA LEU A 550 -26.33 -6.05 -2.22
C LEU A 550 -26.50 -7.13 -3.28
N TRP A 551 -27.17 -6.79 -4.39
CA TRP A 551 -27.50 -7.74 -5.46
C TRP A 551 -26.47 -7.72 -6.58
N ARG A 552 -26.02 -8.90 -7.02
CA ARG A 552 -25.01 -9.10 -8.09
C ARG A 552 -23.85 -8.11 -7.97
N THR A 553 -23.16 -8.15 -6.84
CA THR A 553 -22.18 -7.12 -6.49
C THR A 553 -20.96 -7.15 -7.37
N HIS A 554 -20.47 -5.96 -7.76
CA HIS A 554 -19.22 -5.79 -8.50
C HIS A 554 -18.08 -5.36 -7.58
N ILE A 555 -16.83 -5.53 -8.04
CA ILE A 555 -15.60 -5.19 -7.29
C ILE A 555 -15.59 -3.74 -6.79
N LYS A 556 -16.14 -2.79 -7.57
CA LYS A 556 -16.28 -1.38 -7.17
C LYS A 556 -17.25 -1.14 -6.02
N GLN A 557 -17.98 -2.17 -5.60
CA GLN A 557 -18.92 -2.12 -4.49
C GLN A 557 -18.35 -2.68 -3.19
N SER A 558 -17.09 -3.12 -3.18
CA SER A 558 -16.35 -3.41 -1.95
C SER A 558 -16.25 -2.16 -1.07
N GLY A 559 -16.28 -2.36 0.24
CA GLY A 559 -16.07 -1.28 1.20
C GLY A 559 -16.81 -1.48 2.51
N ASN A 560 -16.79 -0.42 3.32
CA ASN A 560 -17.34 -0.41 4.67
C ASN A 560 -18.79 0.08 4.67
N TYR A 561 -19.70 -0.79 5.10
CA TYR A 561 -21.13 -0.52 5.21
C TYR A 561 -21.52 -0.25 6.65
N TYR A 562 -22.28 0.80 6.88
CA TYR A 562 -22.85 1.11 8.20
C TYR A 562 -24.24 1.73 8.04
N CYS A 563 -25.03 1.68 9.11
CA CYS A 563 -26.39 2.20 9.12
C CYS A 563 -26.62 3.23 10.23
N GLN A 564 -27.69 3.99 10.07
CA GLN A 564 -28.17 4.98 11.04
C GLN A 564 -29.70 5.01 11.04
N GLY A 565 -30.31 5.01 12.21
CA GLY A 565 -31.73 5.21 12.39
C GLY A 565 -32.10 6.69 12.41
N VAL A 566 -33.23 7.03 11.81
CA VAL A 566 -33.82 8.37 11.85
C VAL A 566 -35.29 8.22 12.23
N ARG A 567 -35.80 9.12 13.07
CA ARG A 567 -37.22 9.20 13.35
C ARG A 567 -37.64 10.65 13.49
N ASP A 568 -38.85 10.95 13.06
CA ASP A 568 -39.44 12.28 13.22
C ASP A 568 -39.86 12.48 14.67
N SER A 569 -39.59 13.67 15.23
CA SER A 569 -40.10 14.08 16.54
C SER A 569 -40.67 15.50 16.47
N ALA A 570 -41.49 15.88 17.46
CA ALA A 570 -42.04 17.23 17.56
C ALA A 570 -40.97 18.34 17.67
N VAL A 571 -39.70 17.97 17.95
CA VAL A 571 -38.55 18.87 18.10
C VAL A 571 -37.56 18.73 16.93
N GLY A 572 -37.89 17.95 15.90
CA GLY A 572 -37.05 17.68 14.73
C GLY A 572 -36.58 16.22 14.64
N ASP A 573 -35.83 15.88 13.59
CA ASP A 573 -35.39 14.52 13.32
C ASP A 573 -34.39 14.05 14.37
N ILE A 574 -34.69 12.93 15.03
CA ILE A 574 -33.80 12.28 15.99
C ILE A 574 -33.00 11.21 15.25
N HIS A 575 -31.67 11.32 15.35
CA HIS A 575 -30.74 10.37 14.74
C HIS A 575 -30.11 9.46 15.79
N THR A 576 -29.96 8.17 15.48
CA THR A 576 -29.11 7.27 16.27
C THR A 576 -27.64 7.59 16.02
N SER A 577 -26.75 7.06 16.88
CA SER A 577 -25.34 6.96 16.50
C SER A 577 -25.21 6.03 15.28
N LYS A 578 -24.27 6.33 14.38
CA LYS A 578 -23.92 5.43 13.27
C LYS A 578 -23.42 4.10 13.82
N SER A 579 -23.75 3.01 13.15
CA SER A 579 -23.25 1.68 13.52
C SER A 579 -21.74 1.55 13.30
N LEU A 580 -21.13 0.56 13.93
CA LEU A 580 -19.81 0.11 13.53
C LEU A 580 -19.84 -0.36 12.06
N PRO A 581 -18.78 -0.10 11.28
CA PRO A 581 -18.72 -0.52 9.89
C PRO A 581 -18.51 -2.03 9.76
N VAL A 582 -19.21 -2.65 8.80
CA VAL A 582 -18.98 -4.01 8.33
C VAL A 582 -18.32 -3.95 6.97
N GLU A 583 -17.14 -4.57 6.86
CA GLU A 583 -16.40 -4.62 5.60
C GLU A 583 -16.92 -5.74 4.70
N ILE A 584 -17.31 -5.40 3.48
CA ILE A 584 -17.67 -6.36 2.43
C ILE A 584 -16.61 -6.32 1.35
N ASN A 585 -15.98 -7.45 1.08
CA ASN A 585 -14.93 -7.58 0.08
C ASN A 585 -15.40 -8.46 -1.10
N VAL A 586 -15.50 -7.84 -2.27
CA VAL A 586 -15.93 -8.48 -3.53
C VAL A 586 -14.71 -8.81 -4.39
N ASP A 587 -14.46 -10.11 -4.56
CA ASP A 587 -13.27 -10.63 -5.26
C ASP A 587 -13.54 -10.94 -6.74
N GLY A 588 -12.66 -10.44 -7.61
CA GLY A 588 -12.69 -10.66 -9.05
C GLY A 588 -12.03 -11.95 -9.52
N GLY A 589 -11.26 -12.61 -8.65
CA GLY A 589 -10.48 -13.82 -8.92
C GLY A 589 -11.30 -15.11 -8.90
N TRP A 590 -10.58 -16.23 -8.91
CA TRP A 590 -11.16 -17.59 -9.03
C TRP A 590 -11.18 -18.38 -7.72
N ALA A 591 -10.49 -17.91 -6.67
CA ALA A 591 -10.48 -18.47 -5.34
C ALA A 591 -10.52 -17.38 -4.27
N ILE A 592 -11.24 -17.62 -3.19
CA ILE A 592 -11.28 -16.79 -1.99
C ILE A 592 -11.09 -17.66 -0.75
N LEU A 593 -10.39 -17.13 0.24
CA LEU A 593 -10.33 -17.72 1.56
C LEU A 593 -11.41 -17.07 2.43
N GLN A 594 -12.36 -17.88 2.89
CA GLN A 594 -13.39 -17.47 3.82
C GLN A 594 -12.91 -17.75 5.24
N VAL A 595 -12.82 -16.68 6.03
CA VAL A 595 -12.44 -16.71 7.45
C VAL A 595 -13.64 -16.28 8.30
N PRO A 596 -13.71 -16.68 9.58
CA PRO A 596 -14.76 -16.25 10.48
C PRO A 596 -14.88 -14.70 10.54
N PRO A 597 -16.09 -14.14 10.53
CA PRO A 597 -16.31 -12.68 10.52
C PRO A 597 -16.00 -12.02 11.87
N THR A 598 -15.94 -12.79 12.96
CA THR A 598 -15.67 -12.30 14.31
C THR A 598 -14.21 -12.55 14.70
N LEU A 599 -13.67 -11.63 15.50
CA LEU A 599 -12.35 -11.79 16.12
C LEU A 599 -12.26 -13.13 16.83
N SER A 600 -11.19 -13.87 16.55
CA SER A 600 -10.97 -15.21 17.09
C SER A 600 -10.25 -15.12 18.43
N LEU A 601 -10.65 -15.95 19.40
CA LEU A 601 -10.04 -15.96 20.72
C LEU A 601 -9.02 -17.09 20.86
N VAL A 602 -8.01 -16.87 21.71
CA VAL A 602 -7.03 -17.92 22.02
C VAL A 602 -7.73 -19.14 22.61
N GLY A 603 -7.47 -20.33 22.03
CA GLY A 603 -8.12 -21.59 22.38
C GLY A 603 -9.34 -21.93 21.52
N ASP A 604 -9.81 -21.02 20.66
CA ASP A 604 -10.91 -21.32 19.74
C ASP A 604 -10.50 -22.33 18.67
N THR A 605 -11.51 -23.01 18.10
CA THR A 605 -11.33 -23.79 16.87
C THR A 605 -11.84 -23.00 15.68
N LEU A 606 -10.95 -22.57 14.81
CA LEU A 606 -11.26 -21.79 13.62
C LEU A 606 -11.38 -22.68 12.39
N VAL A 607 -12.45 -22.48 11.64
CA VAL A 607 -12.65 -23.14 10.36
C VAL A 607 -12.48 -22.12 9.24
N VAL A 608 -11.43 -22.29 8.44
CA VAL A 608 -11.21 -21.48 7.24
C VAL A 608 -11.53 -22.30 6.00
N THR A 609 -12.20 -21.70 5.02
CA THR A 609 -12.71 -22.41 3.84
C THR A 609 -12.13 -21.81 2.56
N CYS A 610 -11.46 -22.63 1.76
CA CYS A 610 -10.99 -22.25 0.44
C CYS A 610 -12.09 -22.45 -0.60
N ARG A 611 -12.79 -21.37 -0.94
CA ARG A 611 -13.89 -21.42 -1.91
C ARG A 611 -13.38 -21.04 -3.29
N VAL A 612 -13.67 -21.88 -4.29
CA VAL A 612 -13.37 -21.62 -5.70
C VAL A 612 -14.66 -21.28 -6.46
N ARG A 613 -14.55 -20.58 -7.60
CA ARG A 613 -15.72 -20.30 -8.44
C ARG A 613 -16.32 -21.59 -9.00
N GLY A 614 -17.65 -21.71 -8.89
CA GLY A 614 -18.37 -22.93 -9.26
C GLY A 614 -18.18 -24.03 -8.21
N THR A 615 -18.21 -25.28 -8.64
CA THR A 615 -18.05 -26.46 -7.76
C THR A 615 -17.20 -27.54 -8.44
N PRO A 616 -15.95 -27.25 -8.84
CA PRO A 616 -15.07 -28.26 -9.42
C PRO A 616 -14.67 -29.32 -8.38
N GLN A 617 -14.39 -30.53 -8.85
CA GLN A 617 -13.87 -31.62 -8.02
C GLN A 617 -12.40 -31.35 -7.69
N LEU A 618 -12.14 -30.81 -6.50
CA LEU A 618 -10.81 -30.48 -6.02
C LEU A 618 -10.02 -31.76 -5.72
N HIS A 619 -8.78 -31.85 -6.20
CA HIS A 619 -7.88 -32.94 -5.84
C HIS A 619 -6.85 -32.53 -4.77
N GLU A 620 -6.44 -31.25 -4.74
CA GLU A 620 -5.49 -30.71 -3.77
C GLU A 620 -5.88 -29.28 -3.36
N VAL A 621 -5.80 -29.01 -2.05
CA VAL A 621 -5.93 -27.67 -1.49
C VAL A 621 -4.79 -27.43 -0.50
N ILE A 622 -4.12 -26.30 -0.63
CA ILE A 622 -2.96 -25.88 0.18
C ILE A 622 -3.31 -24.58 0.88
N LEU A 623 -3.03 -24.49 2.17
CA LEU A 623 -3.14 -23.27 2.98
C LEU A 623 -1.74 -22.71 3.24
N TYR A 624 -1.58 -21.42 2.97
CA TYR A 624 -0.38 -20.63 3.23
C TYR A 624 -0.64 -19.65 4.37
N LYS A 625 0.40 -19.41 5.16
CA LYS A 625 0.46 -18.35 6.17
C LYS A 625 1.74 -17.56 5.95
N ASP A 626 1.62 -16.26 5.73
CA ASP A 626 2.73 -15.34 5.46
C ASP A 626 3.62 -15.85 4.30
N GLY A 627 3.00 -16.46 3.28
CA GLY A 627 3.66 -17.06 2.13
C GLY A 627 4.22 -18.47 2.35
N VAL A 628 4.20 -19.00 3.57
CA VAL A 628 4.72 -20.34 3.92
C VAL A 628 3.60 -21.36 3.93
N GLU A 629 3.81 -22.52 3.31
CA GLU A 629 2.85 -23.63 3.35
C GLU A 629 2.71 -24.17 4.78
N VAL A 630 1.50 -24.06 5.35
CA VAL A 630 1.21 -24.54 6.71
C VAL A 630 0.40 -25.84 6.72
N ARG A 631 -0.44 -26.06 5.70
CA ARG A 631 -1.26 -27.27 5.63
C ARG A 631 -1.58 -27.62 4.19
N ARG A 632 -1.54 -28.91 3.88
CA ARG A 632 -1.92 -29.48 2.58
C ARG A 632 -2.94 -30.58 2.80
N GLN A 633 -4.05 -30.50 2.07
CA GLN A 633 -5.09 -31.53 2.06
C GLN A 633 -5.23 -32.10 0.66
N LYS A 634 -5.30 -33.44 0.58
CA LYS A 634 -5.61 -34.17 -0.65
C LYS A 634 -7.05 -34.66 -0.55
N GLY A 635 -7.89 -34.34 -1.54
CA GLY A 635 -9.31 -34.72 -1.59
C GLY A 635 -10.31 -33.53 -1.50
N LEU A 636 -11.61 -33.86 -1.56
CA LEU A 636 -12.74 -32.94 -1.78
C LEU A 636 -13.00 -31.87 -0.70
N HIS A 637 -12.22 -31.81 0.39
CA HIS A 637 -12.56 -30.95 1.53
C HIS A 637 -11.82 -29.60 1.45
N PRO A 638 -12.52 -28.49 1.16
CA PRO A 638 -11.91 -27.16 1.13
C PRO A 638 -11.73 -26.51 2.52
N HIS A 639 -12.05 -27.23 3.60
CA HIS A 639 -12.12 -26.69 4.95
C HIS A 639 -10.88 -27.08 5.78
N PHE A 640 -10.26 -26.08 6.40
CA PHE A 640 -9.15 -26.27 7.33
C PHE A 640 -9.58 -25.88 8.74
N SER A 641 -9.50 -26.82 9.68
CA SER A 641 -9.76 -26.58 11.11
C SER A 641 -8.45 -26.33 11.86
N LEU A 642 -8.24 -25.10 12.33
CA LEU A 642 -7.17 -24.71 13.24
C LEU A 642 -7.72 -24.82 14.66
N THR A 643 -7.33 -25.83 15.41
CA THR A 643 -7.74 -26.05 16.81
C THR A 643 -6.74 -25.41 17.76
N ASP A 644 -7.18 -24.99 18.94
CA ASP A 644 -6.34 -24.40 20.00
C ASP A 644 -5.50 -23.22 19.49
N VAL A 645 -6.16 -22.28 18.82
CA VAL A 645 -5.50 -21.16 18.15
C VAL A 645 -4.78 -20.26 19.15
N THR A 646 -3.59 -19.79 18.79
CA THR A 646 -2.73 -18.93 19.61
C THR A 646 -2.49 -17.58 18.96
N VAL A 647 -1.94 -16.61 19.71
CA VAL A 647 -1.52 -15.31 19.14
C VAL A 647 -0.49 -15.50 18.02
N ALA A 648 0.29 -16.58 18.07
CA ALA A 648 1.25 -16.90 17.01
C ALA A 648 0.56 -17.25 15.70
N ASP A 649 -0.69 -17.71 15.69
CA ASP A 649 -1.46 -18.03 14.48
C ASP A 649 -2.03 -16.79 13.78
N GLN A 650 -1.83 -15.60 14.33
CA GLN A 650 -2.11 -14.36 13.63
C GLN A 650 -1.19 -14.23 12.40
N GLY A 651 -1.75 -13.79 11.26
CA GLY A 651 -0.98 -13.59 10.03
C GLY A 651 -1.85 -13.42 8.79
N MET A 652 -1.20 -13.33 7.63
CA MET A 652 -1.85 -13.26 6.33
C MET A 652 -2.01 -14.67 5.76
N TYR A 653 -3.24 -15.11 5.56
CA TYR A 653 -3.56 -16.43 5.03
C TYR A 653 -4.05 -16.38 3.59
N SER A 654 -3.56 -17.29 2.77
CA SER A 654 -4.06 -17.54 1.41
C SER A 654 -4.19 -19.03 1.16
N CYS A 655 -5.08 -19.41 0.24
CA CYS A 655 -5.22 -20.80 -0.17
C CYS A 655 -4.97 -20.98 -1.66
N ARG A 656 -4.37 -22.11 -2.02
CA ARG A 656 -4.24 -22.58 -3.38
C ARG A 656 -5.12 -23.81 -3.57
N ALA A 657 -5.98 -23.78 -4.58
CA ALA A 657 -6.83 -24.89 -4.93
C ALA A 657 -6.48 -25.39 -6.34
N SER A 658 -6.35 -26.71 -6.45
CA SER A 658 -6.01 -27.41 -7.69
C SER A 658 -7.09 -28.43 -8.04
N TRP A 659 -7.53 -28.43 -9.30
CA TRP A 659 -8.54 -29.35 -9.83
C TRP A 659 -8.28 -29.65 -11.30
N ASP A 660 -8.88 -30.74 -11.79
CA ASP A 660 -8.75 -31.13 -13.19
C ASP A 660 -10.07 -30.94 -13.94
N ILE A 661 -10.03 -30.24 -15.07
CA ILE A 661 -11.14 -30.15 -16.03
C ILE A 661 -10.60 -30.55 -17.40
N ALA A 662 -11.28 -31.49 -18.07
CA ALA A 662 -10.94 -31.94 -19.42
C ALA A 662 -9.46 -32.32 -19.61
N ARG A 663 -8.89 -33.08 -18.64
CA ARG A 663 -7.48 -33.51 -18.59
C ARG A 663 -6.45 -32.37 -18.48
N ARG A 664 -6.87 -31.18 -18.07
CA ARG A 664 -5.99 -30.06 -17.71
C ARG A 664 -6.10 -29.76 -16.23
N THR A 665 -4.96 -29.63 -15.58
CA THR A 665 -4.88 -29.19 -14.18
C THR A 665 -4.94 -27.67 -14.12
N TYR A 666 -5.94 -27.16 -13.42
CA TYR A 666 -6.07 -25.77 -13.05
C TYR A 666 -5.61 -25.62 -11.61
N SER A 667 -4.88 -24.54 -11.35
CA SER A 667 -4.38 -24.22 -10.02
C SER A 667 -4.47 -22.71 -9.84
N VAL A 668 -5.21 -22.26 -8.83
CA VAL A 668 -5.41 -20.84 -8.53
C VAL A 668 -5.13 -20.58 -7.07
N ILE A 669 -4.69 -19.36 -6.77
CA ILE A 669 -4.41 -18.90 -5.41
C ILE A 669 -5.35 -17.74 -5.06
N SER A 670 -5.87 -17.72 -3.84
CA SER A 670 -6.67 -16.61 -3.31
C SER A 670 -5.77 -15.44 -2.91
N ALA A 671 -6.28 -14.22 -2.93
CA ALA A 671 -5.58 -13.09 -2.32
C ALA A 671 -5.55 -13.23 -0.78
N ASP A 672 -4.50 -12.68 -0.16
CA ASP A 672 -4.24 -12.83 1.26
C ASP A 672 -5.35 -12.23 2.13
N THR A 673 -5.65 -12.91 3.24
CA THR A 673 -6.69 -12.54 4.21
C THR A 673 -6.06 -12.44 5.58
N LEU A 674 -6.20 -11.30 6.25
CA LEU A 674 -5.70 -11.13 7.60
C LEU A 674 -6.58 -11.91 8.59
N LEU A 675 -5.98 -12.87 9.31
CA LEU A 675 -6.61 -13.54 10.43
C LEU A 675 -6.11 -12.92 11.74
N GLN A 676 -7.02 -12.34 12.53
CA GLN A 676 -6.70 -11.73 13.83
C GLN A 676 -7.09 -12.67 14.97
N VAL A 677 -6.16 -12.87 15.90
CA VAL A 677 -6.37 -13.66 17.12
C VAL A 677 -6.11 -12.77 18.31
N ALA A 678 -7.07 -12.70 19.23
CA ALA A 678 -6.93 -11.94 20.46
C ALA A 678 -7.04 -12.82 21.69
N GLU A 679 -6.35 -12.43 22.76
CA GLU A 679 -6.59 -13.03 24.06
C GLU A 679 -7.94 -12.53 24.62
N VAL A 680 -8.64 -13.39 25.36
CA VAL A 680 -9.89 -13.02 26.06
C VAL A 680 -9.65 -11.88 27.05
N LEU A 681 -8.49 -11.89 27.71
CA LEU A 681 -8.07 -10.89 28.67
C LEU A 681 -6.59 -10.56 28.46
N SER A 682 -6.29 -9.33 28.03
CA SER A 682 -4.91 -8.88 27.81
C SER A 682 -4.13 -8.73 29.12
N GLU A 683 -2.81 -8.60 29.03
CA GLU A 683 -1.99 -8.21 30.18
C GLU A 683 -2.37 -6.81 30.67
N PRO A 684 -2.69 -6.65 31.96
CA PRO A 684 -3.11 -5.36 32.49
C PRO A 684 -1.91 -4.44 32.75
N VAL A 685 -2.07 -3.17 32.46
CA VAL A 685 -1.07 -2.12 32.71
C VAL A 685 -1.57 -1.19 33.81
N LEU A 686 -0.76 -1.02 34.85
CA LEU A 686 -1.07 -0.12 35.94
C LEU A 686 -0.63 1.33 35.62
N GLU A 687 -1.57 2.25 35.70
CA GLU A 687 -1.35 3.69 35.66
C GLU A 687 -1.55 4.29 37.05
N ILE A 688 -0.68 5.23 37.42
CA ILE A 688 -0.74 5.96 38.69
C ILE A 688 -0.87 7.43 38.32
N VAL A 689 -2.00 8.03 38.67
CA VAL A 689 -2.30 9.44 38.37
C VAL A 689 -2.28 10.23 39.67
N THR A 690 -1.37 11.21 39.74
CA THR A 690 -1.16 12.09 40.90
C THR A 690 -1.51 13.54 40.63
N VAL A 691 -1.89 13.90 39.41
CA VAL A 691 -2.27 15.27 39.07
C VAL A 691 -3.52 15.21 38.22
N GLY A 692 -4.55 15.94 38.63
CA GLY A 692 -5.84 16.07 37.97
C GLY A 692 -6.77 16.89 38.85
N ASP A 693 -7.62 17.72 38.23
CA ASP A 693 -8.43 18.75 38.93
C ASP A 693 -9.44 18.18 39.95
N LEU A 694 -9.65 16.85 39.94
CA LEU A 694 -10.59 16.12 40.78
C LEU A 694 -9.94 15.20 41.84
N ILE A 695 -8.60 15.17 41.96
CA ILE A 695 -7.91 14.27 42.91
C ILE A 695 -7.39 15.10 44.11
N PRO A 696 -7.83 14.81 45.36
CA PRO A 696 -7.30 15.48 46.54
C PRO A 696 -5.77 15.37 46.63
N ALA A 697 -5.07 16.42 47.09
CA ALA A 697 -3.60 16.49 47.10
C ALA A 697 -2.91 15.30 47.81
N ASN A 698 -3.59 14.67 48.78
CA ASN A 698 -3.07 13.52 49.54
C ASN A 698 -3.44 12.14 48.95
N MET A 699 -4.22 12.11 47.87
CA MET A 699 -4.70 10.90 47.21
C MET A 699 -4.09 10.77 45.81
N MET A 700 -4.03 9.53 45.33
CA MET A 700 -3.66 9.19 43.96
C MET A 700 -4.64 8.16 43.41
N ARG A 701 -4.87 8.21 42.10
CA ARG A 701 -5.74 7.28 41.40
C ARG A 701 -4.89 6.19 40.76
N LEU A 702 -5.14 4.94 41.15
CA LEU A 702 -4.63 3.76 40.47
C LEU A 702 -5.62 3.37 39.39
N THR A 703 -5.18 3.16 38.15
CA THR A 703 -6.04 2.74 37.05
C THR A 703 -5.41 1.53 36.37
N CYS A 704 -6.15 0.42 36.31
CA CYS A 704 -5.71 -0.84 35.71
C CYS A 704 -6.30 -0.95 34.31
N ARG A 705 -5.50 -0.67 33.27
CA ARG A 705 -5.95 -0.74 31.87
C ARG A 705 -5.72 -2.13 31.30
N HIS A 706 -6.74 -2.70 30.65
CA HIS A 706 -6.64 -3.96 29.90
C HIS A 706 -7.71 -4.00 28.81
N GLN A 707 -7.56 -4.90 27.86
CA GLN A 707 -8.57 -5.23 26.87
C GLN A 707 -9.28 -6.53 27.26
N TYR A 708 -10.61 -6.50 27.24
CA TYR A 708 -11.47 -7.64 27.58
C TYR A 708 -12.37 -8.02 26.40
N ASN A 709 -11.92 -9.04 25.67
CA ASN A 709 -12.49 -9.51 24.41
C ASN A 709 -13.43 -10.70 24.64
N ALA A 710 -14.38 -10.59 25.57
CA ALA A 710 -15.36 -11.65 25.81
C ALA A 710 -16.59 -11.53 24.91
N PRO A 711 -17.14 -12.66 24.42
CA PRO A 711 -18.42 -12.69 23.70
C PRO A 711 -19.57 -12.24 24.61
N ALA A 712 -20.61 -11.66 24.00
CA ALA A 712 -21.80 -11.21 24.74
C ALA A 712 -22.69 -12.41 25.14
N PRO A 713 -23.26 -12.45 26.36
CA PRO A 713 -23.17 -11.45 27.43
C PRO A 713 -21.82 -11.52 28.17
N LYS A 714 -21.20 -10.35 28.40
CA LYS A 714 -19.84 -10.26 28.97
C LYS A 714 -19.85 -10.62 30.47
N PRO A 715 -19.05 -11.61 30.91
CA PRO A 715 -18.86 -11.91 32.33
C PRO A 715 -18.29 -10.71 33.12
N PRO A 716 -18.61 -10.60 34.43
CA PRO A 716 -18.11 -9.52 35.26
C PRO A 716 -16.60 -9.64 35.54
N VAL A 717 -15.92 -8.49 35.55
CA VAL A 717 -14.48 -8.38 35.81
C VAL A 717 -14.24 -7.79 37.19
N HIS A 718 -13.37 -8.40 37.96
CA HIS A 718 -12.98 -7.98 39.30
C HIS A 718 -11.54 -7.45 39.31
N TYR A 719 -11.34 -6.25 39.83
CA TYR A 719 -10.03 -5.62 39.94
C TYR A 719 -9.54 -5.63 41.39
N TYR A 720 -8.25 -5.85 41.57
CA TYR A 720 -7.59 -5.78 42.87
C TYR A 720 -6.30 -4.98 42.76
N PHE A 721 -6.03 -4.10 43.72
CA PHE A 721 -4.82 -3.30 43.79
C PHE A 721 -3.94 -3.71 44.97
N PHE A 722 -2.63 -3.69 44.76
CA PHE A 722 -1.63 -4.08 45.74
C PHE A 722 -0.54 -3.03 45.85
N ARG A 723 0.04 -2.92 47.04
CA ARG A 723 1.25 -2.13 47.34
C ARG A 723 2.22 -3.01 48.11
N ASN A 724 3.45 -3.16 47.62
CA ASN A 724 4.48 -4.04 48.20
C ASN A 724 3.93 -5.45 48.46
N ASN A 725 3.17 -6.00 47.50
CA ASN A 725 2.46 -7.29 47.58
C ASN A 725 1.33 -7.38 48.63
N ILE A 726 0.95 -6.26 49.28
CA ILE A 726 -0.17 -6.21 50.22
C ILE A 726 -1.41 -5.65 49.50
N LYS A 727 -2.54 -6.35 49.61
CA LYS A 727 -3.83 -5.95 49.02
C LYS A 727 -4.37 -4.69 49.69
N LEU A 728 -4.75 -3.68 48.90
CA LEU A 728 -5.17 -2.36 49.39
C LEU A 728 -6.67 -2.26 49.72
N GLY A 729 -7.52 -3.07 49.08
CA GLY A 729 -8.98 -3.01 49.22
C GLY A 729 -9.70 -4.27 48.72
N ILE A 730 -11.03 -4.28 48.75
CA ILE A 730 -11.87 -5.37 48.22
C ILE A 730 -11.84 -5.36 46.67
N ALA A 731 -12.38 -6.39 46.03
CA ALA A 731 -12.52 -6.38 44.58
C ALA A 731 -13.45 -5.25 44.12
N THR A 732 -13.01 -4.42 43.17
CA THR A 732 -13.85 -3.40 42.54
C THR A 732 -14.39 -3.90 41.21
N SER A 733 -15.59 -3.46 40.82
CA SER A 733 -16.13 -3.61 39.46
C SER A 733 -15.54 -2.56 38.51
N GLU A 734 -15.09 -1.44 39.06
CA GLU A 734 -14.40 -0.38 38.34
C GLU A 734 -12.92 -0.68 38.22
N ASN A 735 -12.33 -0.27 37.09
CA ASN A 735 -10.92 -0.49 36.78
C ASN A 735 -9.97 0.49 37.49
N HIS A 736 -10.45 1.27 38.45
CA HIS A 736 -9.66 2.25 39.16
C HIS A 736 -9.98 2.27 40.66
N ASP A 737 -9.04 2.76 41.46
CA ASP A 737 -9.17 2.90 42.91
C ASP A 737 -8.42 4.15 43.39
N LEU A 738 -8.97 4.84 44.39
CA LEU A 738 -8.36 6.03 45.00
C LEU A 738 -7.68 5.65 46.32
N VAL A 739 -6.36 5.84 46.36
CA VAL A 739 -5.52 5.44 47.51
C VAL A 739 -4.67 6.60 48.00
N LYS A 740 -4.28 6.55 49.29
CA LYS A 740 -3.38 7.56 49.87
C LYS A 740 -2.02 7.54 49.18
N ARG A 741 -1.48 8.72 48.84
CA ARG A 741 -0.13 8.86 48.27
C ARG A 741 0.91 8.33 49.24
N THR A 742 1.44 7.16 48.93
CA THR A 742 2.41 6.48 49.77
C THR A 742 3.47 5.82 48.89
N PRO A 743 4.77 6.03 49.16
CA PRO A 743 5.82 5.39 48.37
C PRO A 743 5.74 3.86 48.43
N GLY A 744 6.04 3.21 47.32
CA GLY A 744 6.04 1.75 47.23
C GLY A 744 5.91 1.23 45.81
N GLN A 745 5.92 -0.08 45.69
CA GLN A 745 5.74 -0.80 44.43
C GLN A 745 4.28 -1.23 44.30
N TYR A 746 3.59 -0.76 43.27
CA TYR A 746 2.17 -1.03 43.05
C TYR A 746 1.97 -2.04 41.92
N THR A 747 0.96 -2.91 42.08
CA THR A 747 0.50 -3.84 41.04
C THR A 747 -1.02 -3.89 41.04
N CYS A 748 -1.61 -4.19 39.88
CA CYS A 748 -3.03 -4.56 39.78
C CYS A 748 -3.20 -5.99 39.30
N LYS A 749 -4.30 -6.61 39.73
CA LYS A 749 -4.72 -7.95 39.36
C LYS A 749 -6.14 -7.88 38.82
N VAL A 750 -6.34 -8.43 37.64
CA VAL A 750 -7.66 -8.55 37.01
C VAL A 750 -8.08 -10.01 37.06
N ARG A 751 -9.30 -10.26 37.53
CA ARG A 751 -9.88 -11.61 37.63
C ARG A 751 -11.25 -11.63 36.97
N VAL A 752 -11.50 -12.67 36.17
CA VAL A 752 -12.82 -12.96 35.62
C VAL A 752 -13.30 -14.29 36.24
N PRO A 753 -14.09 -14.25 37.33
CA PRO A 753 -14.39 -15.44 38.12
C PRO A 753 -15.05 -16.56 37.31
N MET A 754 -15.96 -16.22 36.41
CA MET A 754 -16.74 -17.19 35.62
C MET A 754 -15.89 -17.96 34.60
N LEU A 755 -14.78 -17.35 34.15
CA LEU A 755 -13.85 -17.95 33.18
C LEU A 755 -12.58 -18.50 33.87
N GLY A 756 -12.45 -18.35 35.19
CA GLY A 756 -11.23 -18.73 35.91
C GLY A 756 -9.98 -17.91 35.55
N LEU A 757 -10.10 -16.87 34.74
CA LEU A 757 -8.97 -16.08 34.24
C LEU A 757 -8.44 -15.12 35.30
N VAL A 758 -7.11 -15.05 35.42
CA VAL A 758 -6.40 -14.12 36.30
C VAL A 758 -5.16 -13.60 35.61
N ARG A 759 -5.00 -12.28 35.53
CA ARG A 759 -3.79 -11.61 35.03
C ARG A 759 -3.29 -10.57 36.01
N TRP A 760 -1.98 -10.38 36.05
CA TRP A 760 -1.30 -9.41 36.91
C TRP A 760 -0.56 -8.39 36.06
N SER A 761 -0.49 -7.15 36.53
CA SER A 761 0.34 -6.13 35.92
C SER A 761 1.79 -6.30 36.35
N GLY A 762 2.71 -5.78 35.54
CA GLY A 762 4.07 -5.51 36.00
C GLY A 762 4.06 -4.55 37.20
N PRO A 763 5.10 -4.58 38.05
CA PRO A 763 5.24 -3.66 39.18
C PRO A 763 5.54 -2.24 38.70
N LYS A 764 4.88 -1.25 39.29
CA LYS A 764 5.12 0.17 39.05
C LYS A 764 5.50 0.88 40.34
N SER A 765 6.71 1.43 40.39
CA SER A 765 7.21 2.15 41.56
C SER A 765 6.66 3.57 41.62
N PHE A 766 6.28 4.01 42.81
CA PHE A 766 5.87 5.38 43.11
C PHE A 766 6.68 5.89 44.31
N GLY A 767 7.35 7.04 44.18
CA GLY A 767 8.27 7.59 45.19
C GLY A 767 9.66 6.91 45.24
N GLN A 768 10.56 7.39 46.12
CA GLN A 768 11.85 6.74 46.35
C GLN A 768 11.64 5.38 47.06
N VAL A 769 11.80 4.30 46.31
CA VAL A 769 11.80 2.94 46.84
C VAL A 769 13.24 2.59 47.21
N THR A 770 13.57 2.59 48.50
CA THR A 770 14.83 2.01 48.98
C THR A 770 14.74 0.50 48.84
N GLU A 771 15.39 -0.07 47.83
CA GLU A 771 15.61 -1.51 47.75
C GLU A 771 16.37 -1.98 49.00
N PRO A 772 15.96 -3.09 49.65
CA PRO A 772 16.81 -3.78 50.58
C PRO A 772 18.01 -4.33 49.81
N GLN A 773 19.19 -3.76 50.05
CA GLN A 773 20.47 -4.26 49.56
C GLN A 773 20.63 -5.74 49.94
N VAL A 774 20.48 -6.63 48.95
CA VAL A 774 20.93 -8.02 49.07
C VAL A 774 22.46 -7.96 49.15
N LYS A 775 23.00 -8.10 50.36
CA LYS A 775 24.45 -8.24 50.59
C LYS A 775 24.95 -9.45 49.81
N LYS A 776 25.71 -9.22 48.74
CA LYS A 776 26.58 -10.26 48.15
C LYS A 776 27.62 -10.66 49.22
N PRO A 777 27.88 -11.96 49.43
CA PRO A 777 28.94 -12.39 50.33
C PRO A 777 30.31 -11.99 49.77
N PRO A 778 31.32 -11.74 50.63
CA PRO A 778 32.61 -11.23 50.20
C PRO A 778 33.39 -12.30 49.44
N VAL A 779 33.89 -11.90 48.26
CA VAL A 779 34.85 -12.67 47.48
C VAL A 779 36.22 -12.55 48.15
N HIS A 780 36.75 -13.67 48.66
CA HIS A 780 38.14 -13.75 49.09
C HIS A 780 39.10 -13.74 47.87
N PRO A 781 40.23 -13.04 47.93
CA PRO A 781 41.25 -13.13 46.88
C PRO A 781 41.92 -14.51 46.94
N ARG A 782 41.98 -15.21 45.81
CA ARG A 782 42.80 -16.42 45.67
C ARG A 782 44.26 -16.02 45.42
N ASP A 783 45.14 -16.58 46.24
CA ASP A 783 46.59 -16.53 46.04
C ASP A 783 47.03 -17.31 44.78
N PRO A 784 48.18 -16.94 44.17
CA PRO A 784 48.52 -17.34 42.81
C PRO A 784 49.72 -18.29 42.77
N TRP A 785 49.52 -19.61 42.91
CA TRP A 785 50.54 -20.60 42.55
C TRP A 785 49.94 -21.95 42.18
N THR A 786 49.88 -22.29 40.89
CA THR A 786 50.40 -23.56 40.33
C THR A 786 50.32 -23.59 38.81
N ARG A 787 51.44 -24.00 38.20
CA ARG A 787 51.69 -24.10 36.75
C ARG A 787 51.08 -25.36 36.13
N ALA A 788 50.51 -25.17 34.95
CA ALA A 788 50.75 -25.87 33.67
C ALA A 788 50.87 -27.42 33.62
N LEU A 789 50.04 -28.09 32.82
CA LEU A 789 50.27 -28.50 31.41
C LEU A 789 49.20 -29.53 30.93
N PRO A 790 49.04 -29.75 29.60
CA PRO A 790 47.89 -30.36 28.95
C PRO A 790 48.10 -31.84 28.58
N ILE A 791 47.02 -32.62 28.43
CA ILE A 791 47.07 -33.93 27.76
C ILE A 791 45.82 -34.13 26.89
N SER A 792 46.13 -34.51 25.65
CA SER A 792 45.35 -35.06 24.54
C SER A 792 44.39 -36.21 24.88
N GLY A 793 43.39 -36.44 24.01
CA GLY A 793 42.74 -37.75 23.93
C GLY A 793 41.47 -37.75 23.09
N ASP A 794 41.47 -38.59 22.06
CA ASP A 794 40.49 -38.72 20.99
C ASP A 794 39.08 -39.19 21.40
N MET A 795 38.17 -38.95 20.45
CA MET A 795 36.88 -39.61 20.16
C MET A 795 36.88 -41.15 20.36
N PRO A 796 35.72 -41.86 20.48
CA PRO A 796 34.69 -41.88 19.42
C PRO A 796 33.20 -42.10 19.80
N GLU A 797 32.39 -41.80 18.79
CA GLU A 797 31.11 -42.37 18.33
C GLU A 797 30.22 -43.23 19.25
N GLY A 798 28.92 -42.96 19.15
CA GLY A 798 27.98 -44.03 18.77
C GLY A 798 26.73 -44.22 19.65
N PHE A 799 25.58 -43.82 19.07
CA PHE A 799 24.25 -44.42 19.18
C PHE A 799 23.69 -44.78 20.57
N TRP A 800 22.63 -44.08 21.00
CA TRP A 800 21.21 -44.47 20.86
C TRP A 800 20.32 -43.24 20.94
#